data_AF-A0A4Y1WX88-F1
#
_entry.id   AF-A0A4Y1WX88-F1
#
_cell.length_a   1.000
_cell.length_b   1.000
_cell.length_c   1.000
_cell.angle_alpha   90.00
_cell.angle_beta   90.00
_cell.angle_gamma   90.00
#
_symmetry.space_group_name_H-M   'P 1'
#
loop_
_entity.id
_entity.type
_entity.pdbx_description
1 polymer ?
#
loop_
_entity_poly.entity_id
_entity_poly.type
_entity_poly.pdbx_seq_one_letter_code
_entity_poly.pdbx_strand_id
1 'polypeptide(L)'
;MKNLFLSLFLAFSLPLCLPAQERPEWKILCPRNAAKVYRHAADEFRDFYRAVTGRELEIVQEPAEGVPMVVIGSDCVNRFTRDAVERRLIAPLDLGAESDAYRIVSARDGERDLLFLAGGNGRATLYAVYDFFERQAGCRYFWDGDVIPARETIPMTGLDVRETPHFYYRGLRYFAHRSLGRFQAEHWGPREWEREIDWMLKKRLNLFMLRIGMDDVFQKAFPDVVPYPPADGPLPEAKPRSFYDRTTAWPLEYRGELRRHILRYAAERELIHPEDMGTMTHWYSCTPKAFLEAENPSFCPQSGGAYVGDPCNAVWDIRDDRNLDNYWKLTQTHIDAYGSPQMFHTIGIAEREVFEDRSDNLEMKLYAYRRILAKLREHYPTAPVLIASWDFYLPGWKGEEIGRLLSQLDPARTIILDYTSDLPSNQSNTDFTNWGVVGRFPYTFGIFHAYEWENDIRGYYDLIAERLPVAASDPMCKGFVFWPETSHSDPLVMEFFTRNAWSPDAMRPEELLPEFCRDRYGRHAAVMERAWRAALPLAELCEELPLRFRDIREIAQAKPDSAAVGTFARTLERIAPQLAGASDVLDALAAMPYGRGDAFVDRDAIDLARTVVSRLFTVRYYRYLIAQQAWERGDVTAAEVRRAGSEARMLLAALRDVLALHDDYSMLSSLRRIEEVRAPINPAFEQALKGNAENSYCRTYISELFDYYYLPEFDLYMKEIDRELKSRERVLTYDSVRMEMQPIVDAFYARPLGEMTPRNPRPRTEAEFRRQMETLAARLRRM
;
A
#
# COMPACT_ATOMS: atom_id res chain seq x y z
N MET A 1 31.93 5.70 97.18
CA MET A 1 30.72 5.04 96.66
C MET A 1 30.63 5.34 95.17
N LYS A 2 30.69 4.27 94.34
CA LYS A 2 30.14 4.11 92.96
C LYS A 2 30.67 5.08 91.87
N ASN A 3 31.49 4.60 90.91
CA ASN A 3 31.10 3.94 89.64
C ASN A 3 30.48 4.94 88.64
N LEU A 4 30.74 4.97 87.33
CA LEU A 4 31.53 4.19 86.37
C LEU A 4 31.24 4.82 84.98
N PHE A 5 32.13 4.55 84.01
CA PHE A 5 31.94 4.50 82.54
C PHE A 5 32.56 5.55 81.60
N LEU A 6 33.45 4.96 80.78
CA LEU A 6 34.19 5.30 79.57
C LEU A 6 33.27 5.66 78.38
N SER A 7 33.75 6.45 77.40
CA SER A 7 33.92 5.99 76.01
C SER A 7 34.50 7.05 75.05
N LEU A 8 35.48 6.58 74.27
CA LEU A 8 36.17 7.13 73.10
C LEU A 8 35.26 7.76 72.03
N PHE A 9 35.74 8.81 71.37
CA PHE A 9 35.41 9.11 69.97
C PHE A 9 36.69 9.13 69.13
N LEU A 10 36.80 8.17 68.21
CA LEU A 10 37.80 8.11 67.14
C LEU A 10 37.49 9.18 66.09
N ALA A 11 38.50 9.95 65.69
CA ALA A 11 38.45 10.78 64.49
C ALA A 11 38.68 9.90 63.25
N PHE A 12 37.67 9.76 62.39
CA PHE A 12 37.81 9.22 61.04
C PHE A 12 37.89 10.37 60.03
N SER A 13 39.01 10.43 59.32
CA SER A 13 39.24 11.30 58.17
C SER A 13 38.33 10.87 57.01
N LEU A 14 37.39 11.75 56.62
CA LEU A 14 36.62 11.63 55.38
C LEU A 14 37.53 11.93 54.17
N PRO A 15 37.55 11.07 53.13
CA PRO A 15 38.16 11.44 51.85
C PRO A 15 37.30 12.53 51.20
N LEU A 16 37.94 13.60 50.72
CA LEU A 16 37.33 14.52 49.77
C LEU A 16 36.92 13.73 48.52
N CYS A 17 35.63 13.46 48.37
CA CYS A 17 35.06 13.03 47.10
C CYS A 17 35.04 14.28 46.20
N LEU A 18 36.00 14.38 45.29
CA LEU A 18 35.93 15.34 44.19
C LEU A 18 34.61 15.07 43.43
N PRO A 19 33.81 16.10 43.09
CA PRO A 19 32.63 15.90 42.26
C PRO A 19 33.06 15.23 40.94
N ALA A 20 32.37 14.17 40.55
CA ALA A 20 32.57 13.55 39.25
C ALA A 20 32.41 14.65 38.19
N GLN A 21 33.48 14.90 37.44
CA GLN A 21 33.49 15.88 36.37
C GLN A 21 32.40 15.47 35.38
N GLU A 22 31.33 16.27 35.28
CA GLU A 22 30.24 16.03 34.34
C GLU A 22 30.87 15.93 32.94
N ARG A 23 30.73 14.77 32.29
CA ARG A 23 31.22 14.60 30.93
C ARG A 23 30.48 15.60 30.04
N PRO A 24 31.18 16.31 29.14
CA PRO A 24 30.53 17.24 28.24
C PRO A 24 29.48 16.52 27.39
N GLU A 25 28.32 17.15 27.22
CA GLU A 25 27.20 16.61 26.44
C GLU A 25 27.57 16.51 24.95
N TRP A 26 26.98 15.53 24.25
CA TRP A 26 27.21 15.32 22.82
C TRP A 26 26.73 16.51 21.99
N LYS A 27 27.43 16.80 20.89
CA LYS A 27 26.97 17.75 19.86
C LYS A 27 26.87 17.07 18.51
N ILE A 28 25.96 17.55 17.66
CA ILE A 28 25.78 17.03 16.30
C ILE A 28 26.52 17.95 15.32
N LEU A 29 27.58 17.46 14.68
CA LEU A 29 28.30 18.16 13.62
C LEU A 29 27.58 17.95 12.28
N CYS A 30 26.92 18.99 11.81
CA CYS A 30 26.32 19.05 10.47
C CYS A 30 27.35 19.59 9.45
N PRO A 31 27.47 18.99 8.25
CA PRO A 31 28.38 19.48 7.23
C PRO A 31 27.99 20.88 6.75
N ARG A 32 29.00 21.72 6.47
CA ARG A 32 28.83 23.09 5.96
C ARG A 32 28.65 23.06 4.44
N ASN A 33 27.65 23.77 3.92
CA ASN A 33 27.37 23.90 2.48
C ASN A 33 27.07 22.57 1.75
N ALA A 34 26.48 21.59 2.44
CA ALA A 34 25.98 20.36 1.82
C ALA A 34 24.50 20.48 1.42
N ALA A 35 24.00 19.50 0.67
CA ALA A 35 22.58 19.40 0.31
C ALA A 35 21.68 19.38 1.57
N LYS A 36 20.45 19.91 1.45
CA LYS A 36 19.50 20.07 2.57
C LYS A 36 19.23 18.77 3.35
N VAL A 37 19.24 17.63 2.66
CA VAL A 37 19.07 16.30 3.23
C VAL A 37 20.02 15.99 4.39
N TYR A 38 21.27 16.48 4.37
CA TYR A 38 22.21 16.27 5.49
C TYR A 38 21.82 17.09 6.73
N ARG A 39 21.25 18.27 6.52
CA ARG A 39 20.66 19.05 7.61
C ARG A 39 19.44 18.32 8.17
N HIS A 40 18.59 17.78 7.31
CA HIS A 40 17.47 16.94 7.75
C HIS A 40 17.93 15.71 8.53
N ALA A 41 19.00 15.03 8.13
CA ALA A 41 19.56 13.92 8.91
C ALA A 41 20.04 14.35 10.30
N ALA A 42 20.63 15.55 10.44
CA ALA A 42 20.99 16.10 11.74
C ALA A 42 19.77 16.45 12.60
N ASP A 43 18.72 17.04 11.99
CA ASP A 43 17.46 17.36 12.66
C ASP A 43 16.73 16.08 13.10
N GLU A 44 16.63 15.06 12.24
CA GLU A 44 16.06 13.74 12.57
C GLU A 44 16.82 13.09 13.73
N PHE A 45 18.16 13.12 13.71
CA PHE A 45 18.94 12.56 14.81
C PHE A 45 18.61 13.26 16.14
N ARG A 46 18.54 14.59 16.14
CA ARG A 46 18.18 15.37 17.32
C ARG A 46 16.76 15.04 17.78
N ASP A 47 15.80 14.96 16.87
CA ASP A 47 14.40 14.73 17.19
C ASP A 47 14.15 13.33 17.74
N PHE A 48 14.78 12.29 17.17
CA PHE A 48 14.76 10.94 17.72
C PHE A 48 15.50 10.85 19.06
N TYR A 49 16.66 11.51 19.19
CA TYR A 49 17.38 11.55 20.47
C TYR A 49 16.51 12.18 21.57
N ARG A 50 15.80 13.27 21.26
CA ARG A 50 14.86 13.90 22.18
C ARG A 50 13.67 13.02 22.48
N ALA A 51 13.10 12.36 21.48
CA ALA A 51 11.96 11.45 21.67
C ALA A 51 12.33 10.25 22.56
N VAL A 52 13.54 9.72 22.43
CA VAL A 52 14.03 8.59 23.23
C VAL A 52 14.47 9.01 24.64
N THR A 53 15.21 10.12 24.77
CA THR A 53 15.91 10.47 26.02
C THR A 53 15.31 11.63 26.80
N GLY A 54 14.42 12.41 26.18
CA GLY A 54 13.92 13.68 26.72
C GLY A 54 14.93 14.83 26.68
N ARG A 55 16.14 14.62 26.15
CA ARG A 55 17.21 15.63 26.05
C ARG A 55 17.41 16.07 24.61
N GLU A 56 17.86 17.30 24.41
CA GLU A 56 18.09 17.85 23.07
C GLU A 56 19.57 18.14 22.86
N LEU A 57 20.16 17.59 21.80
CA LEU A 57 21.55 17.86 21.44
C LEU A 57 21.64 19.10 20.54
N GLU A 58 22.65 19.92 20.78
CA GLU A 58 22.95 21.07 19.94
C GLU A 58 23.50 20.63 18.56
N ILE A 59 22.97 21.21 17.48
CA ILE A 59 23.52 21.03 16.13
C ILE A 59 24.48 22.19 15.82
N VAL A 60 25.73 21.86 15.55
CA VAL A 60 26.81 22.80 15.22
C VAL A 60 27.33 22.57 13.80
N GLN A 61 27.97 23.59 13.22
CA GLN A 61 28.61 23.51 11.89
C GLN A 61 30.14 23.47 11.95
N GLU A 62 30.71 23.76 13.13
CA GLU A 62 32.14 23.73 13.39
C GLU A 62 32.42 22.74 14.52
N PRO A 63 33.52 21.96 14.45
CA PRO A 63 33.84 20.99 15.48
C PRO A 63 34.18 21.69 16.80
N ALA A 64 33.48 21.33 17.88
CA ALA A 64 33.80 21.83 19.22
C ALA A 64 35.01 21.08 19.82
N GLU A 65 36.02 21.77 20.34
CA GLU A 65 37.19 21.11 20.95
C GLU A 65 36.83 20.35 22.22
N GLY A 66 37.34 19.13 22.38
CA GLY A 66 37.17 18.33 23.62
C GLY A 66 35.76 17.82 23.90
N VAL A 67 34.77 18.08 23.03
CA VAL A 67 33.37 17.69 23.21
C VAL A 67 33.02 16.48 22.34
N PRO A 68 32.35 15.44 22.85
CA PRO A 68 31.98 14.28 22.04
C PRO A 68 31.01 14.67 20.92
N MET A 69 31.14 14.05 19.74
CA MET A 69 30.38 14.45 18.56
C MET A 69 29.72 13.32 17.79
N VAL A 70 28.49 13.58 17.37
CA VAL A 70 27.81 12.85 16.29
C VAL A 70 28.08 13.60 14.99
N VAL A 71 28.84 13.01 14.08
CA VAL A 71 29.26 13.59 12.82
C VAL A 71 28.37 13.07 11.70
N ILE A 72 27.66 13.98 11.05
CA ILE A 72 26.75 13.66 9.94
C ILE A 72 27.48 13.79 8.61
N GLY A 73 27.33 12.79 7.75
CA GLY A 73 27.84 12.78 6.38
C GLY A 73 29.23 12.14 6.23
N SER A 74 29.46 11.60 5.03
CA SER A 74 30.70 10.94 4.63
C SER A 74 31.85 11.91 4.38
N ASP A 75 33.03 11.38 4.07
CA ASP A 75 34.26 12.14 3.82
C ASP A 75 34.23 12.98 2.52
N CYS A 76 33.22 12.80 1.67
CA CYS A 76 33.00 13.67 0.50
C CYS A 76 32.22 14.95 0.81
N VAL A 77 31.42 14.97 1.89
CA VAL A 77 30.58 16.13 2.27
C VAL A 77 30.97 16.75 3.61
N ASN A 78 31.70 16.02 4.45
CA ASN A 78 32.13 16.49 5.75
C ASN A 78 33.66 16.38 5.92
N ARG A 79 34.34 17.54 5.99
CA ARG A 79 35.80 17.60 6.15
C ARG A 79 36.27 16.90 7.42
N PHE A 80 35.50 16.96 8.51
CA PHE A 80 35.86 16.31 9.76
C PHE A 80 35.89 14.77 9.62
N THR A 81 34.94 14.20 8.87
CA THR A 81 34.96 12.78 8.51
C THR A 81 36.19 12.44 7.67
N ARG A 82 36.56 13.30 6.72
CA ARG A 82 37.77 13.13 5.91
C ARG A 82 39.05 13.15 6.74
N ASP A 83 39.17 14.12 7.65
CA ASP A 83 40.31 14.22 8.56
C ASP A 83 40.43 12.99 9.46
N ALA A 84 39.30 12.44 9.93
CA ALA A 84 39.29 11.22 10.74
C ALA A 84 39.82 10.00 9.97
N VAL A 85 39.52 9.87 8.67
CA VAL A 85 40.10 8.83 7.80
C VAL A 85 41.59 9.07 7.58
N GLU A 86 42.02 10.30 7.26
CA GLU A 86 43.43 10.65 7.01
C GLU A 86 44.32 10.40 8.23
N ARG A 87 43.78 10.67 9.42
CA ARG A 87 44.41 10.42 10.72
C ARG A 87 44.29 8.96 11.18
N ARG A 88 43.59 8.11 10.42
CA ARG A 88 43.33 6.70 10.73
C ARG A 88 42.58 6.48 12.04
N LEU A 89 41.73 7.43 12.43
CA LEU A 89 40.78 7.26 13.55
C LEU A 89 39.66 6.30 13.18
N ILE A 90 39.24 6.34 11.91
CA ILE A 90 38.32 5.39 11.29
C ILE A 90 38.95 4.85 10.01
N ALA A 91 38.55 3.65 9.60
CA ALA A 91 38.90 3.10 8.30
C ALA A 91 38.21 3.88 7.16
N PRO A 92 38.72 3.81 5.92
CA PRO A 92 37.98 4.29 4.75
C PRO A 92 36.55 3.78 4.73
N LEU A 93 35.61 4.65 4.33
CA LEU A 93 34.19 4.34 4.38
C LEU A 93 33.75 3.39 3.25
N ASP A 94 34.38 3.49 2.07
CA ASP A 94 34.13 2.66 0.88
C ASP A 94 32.65 2.51 0.50
N LEU A 95 31.87 3.59 0.62
CA LEU A 95 30.42 3.57 0.42
C LEU A 95 30.02 3.55 -1.06
N GLY A 96 30.89 4.03 -1.95
CA GLY A 96 30.54 4.24 -3.36
C GLY A 96 29.72 5.52 -3.57
N ALA A 97 29.97 6.20 -4.70
CA ALA A 97 29.25 7.43 -5.04
C ALA A 97 27.79 7.13 -5.39
N GLU A 98 26.87 7.98 -4.94
CA GLU A 98 25.42 7.90 -5.23
C GLU A 98 24.74 6.60 -4.78
N SER A 99 25.45 5.77 -4.01
CA SER A 99 24.93 4.53 -3.46
C SER A 99 24.09 4.77 -2.22
N ASP A 100 23.20 3.83 -1.95
CA ASP A 100 22.41 3.81 -0.73
C ASP A 100 23.13 3.07 0.42
N ALA A 101 24.43 2.77 0.27
CA ALA A 101 25.24 2.18 1.32
C ALA A 101 25.57 3.20 2.42
N TYR A 102 25.68 2.73 3.66
CA TYR A 102 26.03 3.58 4.79
C TYR A 102 26.87 2.86 5.85
N ARG A 103 27.51 3.66 6.71
CA ARG A 103 28.30 3.21 7.85
C ARG A 103 27.94 4.00 9.11
N ILE A 104 27.81 3.27 10.21
CA ILE A 104 27.69 3.79 11.57
C ILE A 104 28.94 3.36 12.32
N VAL A 105 29.87 4.28 12.54
CA VAL A 105 31.16 3.94 13.16
C VAL A 105 31.50 4.91 14.28
N SER A 106 31.85 4.39 15.44
CA SER A 106 32.37 5.20 16.54
C SER A 106 33.89 5.16 16.59
N ALA A 107 34.51 6.25 17.00
CA ALA A 107 35.96 6.34 17.19
C ALA A 107 36.29 7.18 18.42
N ARG A 108 37.57 7.24 18.75
CA ARG A 108 38.07 8.06 19.85
C ARG A 108 39.26 8.90 19.39
N ASP A 109 39.19 10.20 19.64
CA ASP A 109 40.24 11.17 19.36
C ASP A 109 40.79 11.71 20.68
N GLY A 110 41.85 11.08 21.20
CA GLY A 110 42.34 11.33 22.56
C GLY A 110 41.30 10.91 23.62
N GLU A 111 40.75 11.88 24.35
CA GLU A 111 39.67 11.66 25.34
C GLU A 111 38.26 11.88 24.77
N ARG A 112 38.16 12.32 23.51
CA ARG A 112 36.90 12.68 22.86
C ARG A 112 36.30 11.49 22.13
N ASP A 113 35.06 11.14 22.44
CA ASP A 113 34.31 10.12 21.73
C ASP A 113 33.62 10.71 20.47
N LEU A 114 33.62 9.96 19.37
CA LEU A 114 33.06 10.36 18.09
C LEU A 114 32.14 9.27 17.56
N LEU A 115 31.03 9.65 16.92
CA LEU A 115 30.12 8.76 16.20
C LEU A 115 29.89 9.33 14.81
N PHE A 116 30.22 8.57 13.77
CA PHE A 116 30.02 8.96 12.38
C PHE A 116 28.81 8.22 11.81
N LEU A 117 27.87 9.00 11.24
CA LEU A 117 26.73 8.50 10.47
C LEU A 117 26.93 8.96 9.03
N ALA A 118 27.42 8.06 8.18
CA ALA A 118 27.90 8.40 6.86
C ALA A 118 27.25 7.52 5.78
N GLY A 119 26.60 8.16 4.81
CA GLY A 119 26.03 7.51 3.62
C GLY A 119 26.80 7.82 2.33
N GLY A 120 26.63 6.98 1.31
CA GLY A 120 27.10 7.22 -0.06
C GLY A 120 26.42 8.42 -0.75
N ASN A 121 25.24 8.78 -0.26
CA ASN A 121 24.48 10.00 -0.59
C ASN A 121 23.75 10.55 0.66
N GLY A 122 22.87 11.53 0.46
CA GLY A 122 22.09 12.15 1.52
C GLY A 122 21.05 11.22 2.14
N ARG A 123 20.23 10.56 1.32
CA ARG A 123 19.22 9.60 1.81
C ARG A 123 19.84 8.41 2.56
N ALA A 124 21.00 7.92 2.13
CA ALA A 124 21.73 6.86 2.84
C ALA A 124 22.23 7.32 4.21
N THR A 125 22.53 8.62 4.35
CA THR A 125 22.87 9.21 5.66
C THR A 125 21.62 9.25 6.56
N LEU A 126 20.43 9.52 6.02
CA LEU A 126 19.17 9.37 6.75
C LEU A 126 18.93 7.91 7.18
N TYR A 127 19.18 6.94 6.30
CA TYR A 127 19.08 5.51 6.64
C TYR A 127 19.99 5.14 7.80
N ALA A 128 21.22 5.67 7.84
CA ALA A 128 22.14 5.46 8.95
C ALA A 128 21.61 6.02 10.28
N VAL A 129 20.91 7.16 10.25
CA VAL A 129 20.24 7.72 11.44
C VAL A 129 19.13 6.78 11.92
N TYR A 130 18.24 6.36 11.03
CA TYR A 130 17.14 5.47 11.40
C TYR A 130 17.63 4.12 11.92
N ASP A 131 18.62 3.52 11.27
CA ASP A 131 19.24 2.25 11.68
C ASP A 131 19.99 2.39 13.03
N PHE A 132 20.62 3.55 13.28
CA PHE A 132 21.21 3.84 14.58
C PHE A 132 20.17 3.77 15.71
N PHE A 133 19.02 4.42 15.56
CA PHE A 133 17.96 4.38 16.57
C PHE A 133 17.25 3.02 16.65
N GLU A 134 17.14 2.31 15.53
CA GLU A 134 16.60 0.95 15.49
C GLU A 134 17.47 -0.01 16.33
N ARG A 135 18.80 0.08 16.20
CA ARG A 135 19.76 -0.77 16.93
C ARG A 135 20.01 -0.33 18.36
N GLN A 136 20.24 0.97 18.58
CA GLN A 136 20.72 1.48 19.87
C GLN A 136 19.59 1.90 20.82
N ALA A 137 18.41 2.24 20.30
CA ALA A 137 17.24 2.63 21.10
C ALA A 137 16.08 1.64 21.01
N GLY A 138 16.10 0.70 20.04
CA GLY A 138 15.00 -0.23 19.81
C GLY A 138 13.79 0.42 19.16
N CYS A 139 13.98 1.51 18.42
CA CYS A 139 12.90 2.13 17.66
C CYS A 139 12.40 1.17 16.57
N ARG A 140 11.10 1.21 16.27
CA ARG A 140 10.47 0.45 15.19
C ARG A 140 9.52 1.35 14.42
N TYR A 141 9.53 1.24 13.10
CA TYR A 141 8.83 2.16 12.21
C TYR A 141 7.75 1.41 11.44
N PHE A 142 6.50 1.84 11.50
CA PHE A 142 5.38 1.28 10.76
C PHE A 142 4.63 2.40 10.01
N TRP A 143 3.92 2.06 8.94
CA TRP A 143 3.23 3.05 8.09
C TRP A 143 2.19 3.85 8.89
N ASP A 144 1.64 3.21 9.93
CA ASP A 144 0.61 3.74 10.80
C ASP A 144 1.12 4.20 12.18
N GLY A 145 2.43 4.29 12.37
CA GLY A 145 3.06 4.88 13.56
C GLY A 145 4.42 4.28 13.90
N ASP A 146 5.19 5.03 14.68
CA ASP A 146 6.49 4.56 15.20
C ASP A 146 6.37 4.10 16.66
N VAL A 147 7.11 3.06 17.02
CA VAL A 147 7.39 2.67 18.41
C VAL A 147 8.72 3.28 18.81
N ILE A 148 8.70 4.27 19.70
CA ILE A 148 9.89 4.95 20.22
C ILE A 148 10.03 4.67 21.72
N PRO A 149 10.94 3.75 22.13
CA PRO A 149 11.13 3.46 23.55
C PRO A 149 11.79 4.62 24.29
N ALA A 150 11.33 4.91 25.51
CA ALA A 150 12.01 5.84 26.40
C ALA A 150 13.25 5.18 27.02
N ARG A 151 14.39 5.87 27.02
CA ARG A 151 15.66 5.43 27.64
C ARG A 151 16.41 6.61 28.24
N GLU A 152 17.09 6.42 29.37
CA GLU A 152 17.89 7.49 29.97
C GLU A 152 19.12 7.86 29.13
N THR A 153 19.72 6.87 28.46
CA THR A 153 20.90 7.03 27.61
C THR A 153 20.84 6.11 26.40
N ILE A 154 21.59 6.46 25.35
CA ILE A 154 21.76 5.65 24.14
C ILE A 154 23.27 5.36 24.00
N PRO A 155 23.69 4.10 23.81
CA PRO A 155 25.09 3.79 23.52
C PRO A 155 25.54 4.44 22.20
N MET A 156 26.56 5.30 22.28
CA MET A 156 27.12 6.07 21.15
C MET A 156 28.51 5.56 20.72
N THR A 157 29.07 4.59 21.43
CA THR A 157 30.45 4.10 21.26
C THR A 157 30.48 2.58 21.08
N GLY A 158 31.59 2.05 20.58
CA GLY A 158 31.75 0.62 20.29
C GLY A 158 31.02 0.14 19.03
N LEU A 159 30.66 1.06 18.13
CA LEU A 159 29.91 0.79 16.91
C LEU A 159 30.84 0.69 15.69
N ASP A 160 30.63 -0.34 14.88
CA ASP A 160 31.16 -0.45 13.51
C ASP A 160 30.18 -1.29 12.68
N VAL A 161 29.18 -0.61 12.12
CA VAL A 161 28.14 -1.21 11.28
C VAL A 161 28.32 -0.69 9.86
N ARG A 162 28.31 -1.59 8.88
CA ARG A 162 28.32 -1.30 7.45
C ARG A 162 27.14 -2.00 6.80
N GLU A 163 26.37 -1.25 6.04
CA GLU A 163 25.15 -1.71 5.41
C GLU A 163 25.15 -1.29 3.93
N THR A 164 24.59 -2.14 3.08
CA THR A 164 24.50 -1.92 1.63
C THR A 164 23.26 -2.64 1.13
N PRO A 165 22.36 -1.97 0.38
CA PRO A 165 21.17 -2.63 -0.12
C PRO A 165 21.53 -3.66 -1.18
N HIS A 166 20.77 -4.75 -1.20
CA HIS A 166 20.84 -5.74 -2.28
C HIS A 166 20.24 -5.20 -3.58
N PHE A 167 19.00 -4.71 -3.52
CA PHE A 167 18.31 -4.11 -4.67
C PHE A 167 18.50 -2.60 -4.70
N TYR A 168 18.82 -2.03 -5.86
CA TYR A 168 18.98 -0.58 -5.99
C TYR A 168 17.65 0.16 -5.90
N TYR A 169 16.62 -0.25 -6.65
CA TYR A 169 15.30 0.37 -6.62
C TYR A 169 14.40 -0.34 -5.61
N ARG A 170 13.92 0.37 -4.60
CA ARG A 170 13.06 -0.18 -3.55
C ARG A 170 11.89 0.76 -3.37
N GLY A 171 10.69 0.35 -3.79
CA GLY A 171 9.64 1.35 -3.95
C GLY A 171 8.21 0.89 -3.99
N LEU A 172 7.34 1.91 -3.93
CA LEU A 172 5.90 1.78 -3.85
C LEU A 172 5.24 2.56 -4.99
N ARG A 173 4.01 2.19 -5.32
CA ARG A 173 3.17 3.00 -6.20
C ARG A 173 1.77 3.10 -5.64
N TYR A 174 1.21 4.27 -5.84
CA TYR A 174 -0.12 4.63 -5.37
C TYR A 174 -1.09 4.77 -6.54
N PHE A 175 -2.30 4.23 -6.39
CA PHE A 175 -3.36 4.23 -7.39
C PHE A 175 -4.46 5.26 -7.09
N ALA A 176 -5.21 5.63 -8.13
CA ALA A 176 -6.23 6.67 -8.12
C ALA A 176 -7.66 6.16 -7.79
N HIS A 177 -7.78 5.10 -6.99
CA HIS A 177 -9.09 4.64 -6.54
C HIS A 177 -9.62 5.54 -5.42
N ARG A 178 -10.95 5.48 -5.20
CA ARG A 178 -11.66 6.34 -4.24
C ARG A 178 -12.69 5.54 -3.49
N SER A 179 -12.50 5.40 -2.19
CA SER A 179 -13.36 4.62 -1.31
C SER A 179 -13.05 4.99 0.14
N LEU A 180 -12.28 4.15 0.83
CA LEU A 180 -11.92 4.27 2.23
C LEU A 180 -10.57 4.98 2.39
N GLY A 181 -10.49 6.01 3.23
CA GLY A 181 -9.34 6.90 3.33
C GLY A 181 -8.01 6.22 3.64
N ARG A 182 -8.00 5.14 4.45
CA ARG A 182 -6.77 4.34 4.69
C ARG A 182 -6.22 3.75 3.40
N PHE A 183 -7.10 3.21 2.57
CA PHE A 183 -6.75 2.39 1.42
C PHE A 183 -6.53 3.21 0.15
N GLN A 184 -6.89 4.50 0.15
CA GLN A 184 -6.92 5.33 -1.04
C GLN A 184 -6.04 6.57 -0.94
N ALA A 185 -4.83 6.47 -1.51
CA ALA A 185 -3.85 7.55 -1.48
C ALA A 185 -4.31 8.83 -2.17
N GLU A 186 -5.26 8.75 -3.11
CA GLU A 186 -5.84 9.94 -3.73
C GLU A 186 -6.56 10.84 -2.71
N HIS A 187 -7.03 10.28 -1.59
CA HIS A 187 -7.73 11.00 -0.52
C HIS A 187 -6.80 11.60 0.53
N TRP A 188 -5.50 11.32 0.49
CA TRP A 188 -4.57 11.75 1.52
C TRP A 188 -4.23 13.24 1.42
N GLY A 189 -4.28 13.92 2.56
CA GLY A 189 -3.83 15.30 2.70
C GLY A 189 -2.31 15.43 2.86
N PRO A 190 -1.78 16.67 2.99
CA PRO A 190 -0.33 16.91 3.09
C PRO A 190 0.36 16.12 4.20
N ARG A 191 -0.24 16.06 5.41
CA ARG A 191 0.36 15.38 6.57
C ARG A 191 0.44 13.87 6.41
N GLU A 192 -0.52 13.28 5.70
CA GLU A 192 -0.52 11.84 5.46
C GLU A 192 0.56 11.47 4.45
N TRP A 193 0.74 12.27 3.41
CA TRP A 193 1.84 12.12 2.46
C TRP A 193 3.23 12.34 3.09
N GLU A 194 3.37 13.34 3.98
CA GLU A 194 4.62 13.54 4.73
C GLU A 194 4.95 12.31 5.57
N ARG A 195 3.95 11.78 6.32
CA ARG A 195 4.11 10.56 7.11
C ARG A 195 4.49 9.36 6.25
N GLU A 196 3.87 9.22 5.09
CA GLU A 196 4.16 8.12 4.16
C GLU A 196 5.60 8.21 3.64
N ILE A 197 6.03 9.39 3.18
CA ILE A 197 7.40 9.62 2.70
C ILE A 197 8.43 9.38 3.82
N ASP A 198 8.15 9.83 5.03
CA ASP A 198 9.04 9.61 6.17
C ASP A 198 9.10 8.12 6.55
N TRP A 199 7.97 7.40 6.50
CA TRP A 199 7.94 5.95 6.68
C TRP A 199 8.74 5.22 5.60
N MET A 200 8.60 5.60 4.34
CA MET A 200 9.38 5.03 3.23
C MET A 200 10.89 5.14 3.50
N LEU A 201 11.34 6.30 3.98
CA LEU A 201 12.76 6.52 4.30
C LEU A 201 13.22 5.72 5.51
N LYS A 202 12.39 5.64 6.57
CA LYS A 202 12.65 4.78 7.74
C LYS A 202 12.74 3.30 7.36
N LYS A 203 12.00 2.88 6.35
CA LYS A 203 12.05 1.54 5.73
C LYS A 203 13.12 1.40 4.64
N ARG A 204 13.98 2.41 4.47
CA ARG A 204 15.09 2.43 3.50
C ARG A 204 14.65 2.27 2.05
N LEU A 205 13.42 2.65 1.72
CA LEU A 205 12.90 2.74 0.36
C LEU A 205 13.38 4.04 -0.30
N ASN A 206 13.58 4.00 -1.62
CA ASN A 206 14.12 5.13 -2.38
C ASN A 206 13.31 5.51 -3.61
N LEU A 207 12.25 4.78 -3.95
CA LEU A 207 11.43 5.04 -5.12
C LEU A 207 9.95 5.09 -4.74
N PHE A 208 9.21 6.08 -5.24
CA PHE A 208 7.76 6.10 -5.14
C PHE A 208 7.14 6.63 -6.43
N MET A 209 5.97 6.14 -6.81
CA MET A 209 5.28 6.57 -8.02
C MET A 209 3.84 7.02 -7.73
N LEU A 210 3.51 8.25 -8.14
CA LEU A 210 2.18 8.84 -7.99
C LEU A 210 1.33 8.63 -9.25
N ARG A 211 0.69 7.47 -9.39
CA ARG A 211 -0.33 7.23 -10.42
C ARG A 211 -1.74 7.58 -9.92
N ILE A 212 -1.86 8.73 -9.27
CA ILE A 212 -3.09 9.27 -8.66
C ILE A 212 -3.76 10.36 -9.52
N GLY A 213 -3.79 10.15 -10.83
CA GLY A 213 -4.26 11.14 -11.82
C GLY A 213 -3.24 12.23 -12.14
N MET A 214 -3.64 13.21 -12.97
CA MET A 214 -2.77 14.27 -13.49
C MET A 214 -2.98 15.64 -12.82
N ASP A 215 -3.92 15.74 -11.87
CA ASP A 215 -4.33 17.00 -11.24
C ASP A 215 -4.55 18.11 -12.31
N ASP A 216 -3.90 19.28 -12.18
CA ASP A 216 -4.10 20.43 -13.08
C ASP A 216 -3.07 20.52 -14.24
N VAL A 217 -2.40 19.43 -14.58
CA VAL A 217 -1.38 19.42 -15.66
C VAL A 217 -1.97 19.85 -17.00
N PHE A 218 -3.21 19.45 -17.33
CA PHE A 218 -3.85 19.88 -18.58
C PHE A 218 -4.09 21.39 -18.62
N GLN A 219 -4.57 21.99 -17.53
CA GLN A 219 -4.79 23.43 -17.43
C GLN A 219 -3.49 24.21 -17.59
N LYS A 220 -2.37 23.68 -17.09
CA LYS A 220 -1.05 24.31 -17.23
C LYS A 220 -0.44 24.12 -18.61
N ALA A 221 -0.64 22.97 -19.23
CA ALA A 221 -0.12 22.67 -20.55
C ALA A 221 -0.90 23.39 -21.64
N PHE A 222 -2.20 23.59 -21.46
CA PHE A 222 -3.11 24.16 -22.46
C PHE A 222 -4.04 25.24 -21.87
N PRO A 223 -3.50 26.30 -21.25
CA PRO A 223 -4.29 27.28 -20.49
C PRO A 223 -5.27 28.08 -21.35
N ASP A 224 -4.98 28.23 -22.65
CA ASP A 224 -5.83 28.98 -23.58
C ASP A 224 -7.12 28.24 -23.97
N VAL A 225 -7.15 26.91 -23.78
CA VAL A 225 -8.25 26.05 -24.24
C VAL A 225 -8.80 25.13 -23.17
N VAL A 226 -8.05 24.82 -22.12
CA VAL A 226 -8.50 24.00 -20.99
C VAL A 226 -8.63 24.86 -19.73
N PRO A 227 -9.85 25.30 -19.37
CA PRO A 227 -10.06 26.01 -18.12
C PRO A 227 -9.96 25.06 -16.91
N TYR A 228 -9.77 25.65 -15.73
CA TYR A 228 -10.01 24.93 -14.48
C TYR A 228 -11.51 24.57 -14.37
N PRO A 229 -11.85 23.33 -13.96
CA PRO A 229 -13.23 22.90 -13.86
C PRO A 229 -13.94 23.52 -12.64
N PRO A 230 -15.27 23.41 -12.54
CA PRO A 230 -16.02 23.91 -11.39
C PRO A 230 -15.51 23.32 -10.06
N ALA A 231 -15.31 24.18 -9.06
CA ALA A 231 -14.92 23.78 -7.71
C ALA A 231 -16.13 23.30 -6.87
N ASP A 232 -17.35 23.58 -7.31
CA ASP A 232 -18.60 23.41 -6.59
C ASP A 232 -19.62 22.51 -7.30
N GLY A 233 -19.18 21.71 -8.27
CA GLY A 233 -20.03 20.81 -9.03
C GLY A 233 -19.29 19.62 -9.65
N PRO A 234 -20.00 18.70 -10.32
CA PRO A 234 -19.39 17.59 -11.03
C PRO A 234 -18.43 18.05 -12.11
N LEU A 235 -17.39 17.26 -12.39
CA LEU A 235 -16.56 17.50 -13.58
C LEU A 235 -17.38 17.40 -14.86
N PRO A 236 -17.04 18.16 -15.93
CA PRO A 236 -17.71 18.02 -17.22
C PRO A 236 -17.66 16.60 -17.79
N GLU A 237 -16.60 15.84 -17.49
CA GLU A 237 -16.36 14.46 -17.90
C GLU A 237 -16.99 13.41 -16.97
N ALA A 238 -17.56 13.83 -15.83
CA ALA A 238 -18.07 12.91 -14.82
C ALA A 238 -19.15 11.97 -15.39
N LYS A 239 -19.02 10.68 -15.06
CA LYS A 239 -20.07 9.68 -15.29
C LYS A 239 -20.69 9.29 -13.94
N PRO A 240 -21.90 9.78 -13.62
CA PRO A 240 -22.52 9.52 -12.32
C PRO A 240 -22.62 8.03 -12.01
N ARG A 241 -22.53 7.67 -10.71
CA ARG A 241 -22.64 6.28 -10.21
C ARG A 241 -21.64 5.32 -10.85
N SER A 242 -20.42 5.79 -11.07
CA SER A 242 -19.35 5.02 -11.70
C SER A 242 -17.98 5.40 -11.13
N PHE A 243 -17.01 4.48 -11.20
CA PHE A 243 -15.61 4.81 -10.92
C PHE A 243 -15.00 5.79 -11.96
N TYR A 244 -15.67 5.99 -13.10
CA TYR A 244 -15.33 7.06 -14.05
C TYR A 244 -15.77 8.46 -13.59
N ASP A 245 -16.52 8.59 -12.48
CA ASP A 245 -16.73 9.90 -11.85
C ASP A 245 -15.45 10.34 -11.13
N ARG A 246 -14.67 11.17 -11.83
CA ARG A 246 -13.40 11.70 -11.34
C ARG A 246 -13.55 13.05 -10.63
N THR A 247 -14.78 13.48 -10.31
CA THR A 247 -15.03 14.72 -9.54
C THR A 247 -14.22 14.75 -8.26
N THR A 248 -13.31 15.71 -8.11
CA THR A 248 -12.34 15.77 -7.02
C THR A 248 -12.96 16.36 -5.75
N ALA A 249 -12.47 15.94 -4.58
CA ALA A 249 -12.92 16.50 -3.30
C ALA A 249 -12.52 17.97 -3.14
N TRP A 250 -11.32 18.31 -3.60
CA TRP A 250 -10.78 19.66 -3.56
C TRP A 250 -10.75 20.26 -4.97
N PRO A 251 -10.74 21.60 -5.10
CA PRO A 251 -10.43 22.28 -6.37
C PRO A 251 -9.16 21.75 -7.01
N LEU A 252 -9.12 21.72 -8.34
CA LEU A 252 -7.99 21.13 -9.07
C LEU A 252 -6.70 21.95 -8.88
N GLU A 253 -6.81 23.25 -8.64
CA GLU A 253 -5.72 24.14 -8.25
C GLU A 253 -5.05 23.65 -6.95
N TYR A 254 -5.86 23.35 -5.94
CA TYR A 254 -5.36 22.84 -4.66
C TYR A 254 -4.71 21.46 -4.83
N ARG A 255 -5.28 20.60 -5.68
CA ARG A 255 -4.66 19.32 -6.05
C ARG A 255 -3.28 19.51 -6.67
N GLY A 256 -3.09 20.51 -7.53
CA GLY A 256 -1.77 20.89 -8.06
C GLY A 256 -0.80 21.40 -6.98
N GLU A 257 -1.27 22.20 -6.02
CA GLU A 257 -0.46 22.63 -4.87
C GLU A 257 -0.03 21.45 -3.99
N LEU A 258 -0.95 20.52 -3.72
CA LEU A 258 -0.68 19.31 -2.97
C LEU A 258 0.36 18.44 -3.69
N ARG A 259 0.23 18.21 -5.00
CA ARG A 259 1.24 17.48 -5.78
C ARG A 259 2.61 18.12 -5.69
N ARG A 260 2.70 19.44 -5.84
CA ARG A 260 3.97 20.18 -5.69
C ARG A 260 4.58 19.95 -4.32
N HIS A 261 3.74 20.00 -3.27
CA HIS A 261 4.20 19.78 -1.90
C HIS A 261 4.77 18.37 -1.73
N ILE A 262 4.04 17.33 -2.18
CA ILE A 262 4.46 15.92 -2.08
C ILE A 262 5.80 15.70 -2.80
N LEU A 263 5.89 16.08 -4.08
CA LEU A 263 7.11 15.84 -4.87
C LEU A 263 8.29 16.65 -4.35
N ARG A 264 8.09 17.89 -3.88
CA ARG A 264 9.14 18.67 -3.23
C ARG A 264 9.61 18.03 -1.93
N TYR A 265 8.68 17.60 -1.06
CA TYR A 265 9.00 16.98 0.22
C TYR A 265 9.84 15.70 0.02
N ALA A 266 9.47 14.89 -0.98
CA ALA A 266 10.20 13.70 -1.38
C ALA A 266 11.60 14.02 -1.97
N ALA A 267 11.68 15.01 -2.86
CA ALA A 267 12.94 15.42 -3.50
C ALA A 267 13.94 16.02 -2.50
N GLU A 268 13.47 16.77 -1.48
CA GLU A 268 14.33 17.28 -0.39
C GLU A 268 14.95 16.16 0.47
N ARG A 269 14.41 14.94 0.38
CA ARG A 269 14.91 13.71 0.99
C ARG A 269 15.53 12.74 -0.03
N GLU A 270 15.76 13.21 -1.25
CA GLU A 270 16.37 12.45 -2.37
C GLU A 270 15.60 11.17 -2.76
N LEU A 271 14.28 11.10 -2.54
CA LEU A 271 13.47 10.02 -3.10
C LEU A 271 13.32 10.18 -4.61
N ILE A 272 13.30 9.05 -5.32
CA ILE A 272 13.15 8.95 -6.77
C ILE A 272 11.66 8.89 -7.11
N HIS A 273 11.23 9.80 -7.97
CA HIS A 273 9.90 9.78 -8.59
C HIS A 273 10.06 9.70 -10.12
N PRO A 274 9.58 8.63 -10.78
CA PRO A 274 9.60 8.56 -12.24
C PRO A 274 8.50 9.42 -12.86
N GLU A 275 8.86 10.16 -13.91
CA GLU A 275 7.95 11.00 -14.68
C GLU A 275 7.17 10.17 -15.70
N ASP A 276 5.84 10.24 -15.67
CA ASP A 276 5.00 9.58 -16.66
C ASP A 276 5.18 10.22 -18.05
N MET A 277 5.30 9.39 -19.07
CA MET A 277 5.45 9.83 -20.46
C MET A 277 4.74 8.94 -21.48
N GLY A 278 4.58 9.51 -22.68
CA GLY A 278 3.88 8.86 -23.78
C GLY A 278 2.38 8.86 -23.56
N THR A 279 1.73 7.75 -23.87
CA THR A 279 0.28 7.58 -23.86
C THR A 279 -0.28 7.47 -22.43
N MET A 280 -0.36 8.62 -21.75
CA MET A 280 -0.77 8.71 -20.35
C MET A 280 -2.30 8.66 -20.13
N THR A 281 -3.11 8.76 -21.18
CA THR A 281 -4.57 8.78 -21.08
C THR A 281 -5.10 7.47 -20.50
N HIS A 282 -5.86 7.57 -19.41
CA HIS A 282 -6.42 6.45 -18.66
C HIS A 282 -7.68 6.90 -17.91
N TRP A 283 -8.43 5.97 -17.30
CA TRP A 283 -9.64 6.30 -16.51
C TRP A 283 -9.41 7.26 -15.34
N TYR A 284 -8.17 7.38 -14.83
CA TYR A 284 -7.79 8.34 -13.79
C TYR A 284 -7.02 9.55 -14.31
N SER A 285 -6.71 9.59 -15.60
CA SER A 285 -6.03 10.66 -16.31
C SER A 285 -6.81 10.99 -17.60
N CYS A 286 -8.11 11.19 -17.41
CA CYS A 286 -9.05 11.51 -18.49
C CYS A 286 -8.61 12.78 -19.23
N THR A 287 -8.76 12.77 -20.55
CA THR A 287 -8.61 13.97 -21.37
C THR A 287 -9.81 14.90 -21.14
N PRO A 288 -9.61 16.17 -20.78
CA PRO A 288 -10.71 17.13 -20.63
C PRO A 288 -11.50 17.33 -21.92
N LYS A 289 -12.82 17.47 -21.85
CA LYS A 289 -13.68 17.75 -23.02
C LYS A 289 -13.26 19.02 -23.75
N ALA A 290 -12.90 20.06 -23.00
CA ALA A 290 -12.44 21.32 -23.58
C ALA A 290 -11.18 21.14 -24.46
N PHE A 291 -10.26 20.25 -24.05
CA PHE A 291 -9.11 19.88 -24.88
C PHE A 291 -9.56 19.16 -26.15
N LEU A 292 -10.45 18.16 -26.02
CA LEU A 292 -10.95 17.41 -27.17
C LEU A 292 -11.65 18.31 -28.19
N GLU A 293 -12.44 19.28 -27.73
CA GLU A 293 -13.15 20.24 -28.58
C GLU A 293 -12.20 21.19 -29.30
N ALA A 294 -11.15 21.67 -28.63
CA ALA A 294 -10.22 22.65 -29.18
C ALA A 294 -9.15 22.02 -30.08
N GLU A 295 -8.51 20.94 -29.62
CA GLU A 295 -7.38 20.31 -30.33
C GLU A 295 -7.83 19.26 -31.35
N ASN A 296 -9.02 18.67 -31.14
CA ASN A 296 -9.61 17.63 -31.97
C ASN A 296 -8.59 16.54 -32.37
N PRO A 297 -8.02 15.82 -31.37
CA PRO A 297 -7.03 14.78 -31.64
C PRO A 297 -7.71 13.57 -32.31
N SER A 298 -6.99 12.93 -33.23
CA SER A 298 -7.33 11.57 -33.65
C SER A 298 -7.03 10.57 -32.53
N PHE A 299 -7.75 9.45 -32.49
CA PHE A 299 -7.56 8.40 -31.50
C PHE A 299 -6.96 7.14 -32.14
N CYS A 300 -6.16 6.42 -31.37
CA CYS A 300 -5.80 5.06 -31.71
C CYS A 300 -7.09 4.25 -31.93
N PRO A 301 -7.21 3.50 -33.03
CA PRO A 301 -8.32 2.57 -33.22
C PRO A 301 -8.45 1.64 -32.01
N GLN A 302 -9.68 1.22 -31.71
CA GLN A 302 -9.93 0.21 -30.68
C GLN A 302 -10.90 -0.82 -31.24
N SER A 303 -10.43 -2.06 -31.37
CA SER A 303 -11.24 -3.23 -31.72
C SER A 303 -11.95 -3.80 -30.49
N GLY A 304 -11.46 -3.50 -29.28
CA GLY A 304 -11.99 -3.99 -28.02
C GLY A 304 -11.33 -3.33 -26.79
N GLY A 305 -11.66 -3.84 -25.60
CA GLY A 305 -11.06 -3.43 -24.33
C GLY A 305 -11.93 -2.52 -23.45
N ALA A 306 -11.42 -2.20 -22.25
CA ALA A 306 -12.18 -1.57 -21.17
C ALA A 306 -12.51 -0.07 -21.38
N TYR A 307 -12.08 0.54 -22.49
CA TYR A 307 -12.14 1.99 -22.72
C TYR A 307 -12.84 2.38 -24.03
N VAL A 308 -13.47 1.41 -24.69
CA VAL A 308 -14.17 1.62 -25.96
C VAL A 308 -15.34 2.59 -25.77
N GLY A 309 -15.47 3.54 -26.68
CA GLY A 309 -16.62 4.44 -26.77
C GLY A 309 -16.56 5.66 -25.85
N ASP A 310 -15.47 5.87 -25.11
CA ASP A 310 -15.26 7.08 -24.30
C ASP A 310 -14.07 7.90 -24.79
N PRO A 311 -14.30 9.02 -25.52
CA PRO A 311 -13.24 9.89 -26.02
C PRO A 311 -12.31 10.44 -24.93
N CYS A 312 -12.81 10.65 -23.71
CA CYS A 312 -11.98 11.15 -22.61
C CYS A 312 -10.94 10.12 -22.15
N ASN A 313 -11.21 8.83 -22.38
CA ASN A 313 -10.34 7.70 -21.98
C ASN A 313 -9.63 7.02 -23.16
N ALA A 314 -9.84 7.54 -24.38
CA ALA A 314 -9.22 7.05 -25.59
C ALA A 314 -7.79 7.58 -25.73
N VAL A 315 -6.87 6.69 -26.06
CA VAL A 315 -5.47 7.04 -26.34
C VAL A 315 -5.41 7.82 -27.66
N TRP A 316 -4.75 8.98 -27.66
CA TRP A 316 -4.56 9.76 -28.89
C TRP A 316 -3.65 9.01 -29.85
N ASP A 317 -3.91 9.16 -31.15
CA ASP A 317 -3.17 8.43 -32.18
C ASP A 317 -1.74 8.96 -32.29
N ILE A 318 -0.79 8.27 -31.66
CA ILE A 318 0.63 8.62 -31.66
C ILE A 318 1.32 8.40 -33.02
N ARG A 319 0.60 7.93 -34.06
CA ARG A 319 1.10 7.97 -35.43
C ARG A 319 1.13 9.40 -35.96
N ASP A 320 0.25 10.26 -35.44
CA ASP A 320 0.27 11.71 -35.65
C ASP A 320 1.27 12.37 -34.68
N ASP A 321 2.27 13.04 -35.23
CA ASP A 321 3.31 13.74 -34.47
C ASP A 321 2.72 14.81 -33.56
N ARG A 322 1.63 15.47 -33.96
CA ARG A 322 0.94 16.48 -33.14
C ARG A 322 0.42 15.89 -31.83
N ASN A 323 -0.14 14.68 -31.87
CA ASN A 323 -0.64 14.00 -30.67
C ASN A 323 0.51 13.56 -29.76
N LEU A 324 1.60 13.05 -30.35
CA LEU A 324 2.80 12.67 -29.58
C LEU A 324 3.46 13.89 -28.93
N ASP A 325 3.52 15.03 -29.64
CA ASP A 325 4.01 16.29 -29.11
C ASP A 325 3.11 16.84 -28.00
N ASN A 326 1.79 16.70 -28.12
CA ASN A 326 0.85 17.06 -27.06
C ASN A 326 1.03 16.19 -25.81
N TYR A 327 1.27 14.87 -25.96
CA TYR A 327 1.62 14.02 -24.82
C TYR A 327 2.95 14.45 -24.19
N TRP A 328 3.96 14.76 -25.00
CA TRP A 328 5.24 15.25 -24.49
C TRP A 328 5.08 16.58 -23.75
N LYS A 329 4.23 17.48 -24.24
CA LYS A 329 3.91 18.76 -23.59
C LYS A 329 3.36 18.55 -22.19
N LEU A 330 2.51 17.54 -21.98
CA LEU A 330 2.01 17.16 -20.66
C LEU A 330 3.13 16.68 -19.73
N THR A 331 4.02 15.80 -20.21
CA THR A 331 5.20 15.35 -19.45
C THR A 331 6.11 16.52 -19.08
N GLN A 332 6.44 17.38 -20.04
CA GLN A 332 7.27 18.56 -19.81
C GLN A 332 6.61 19.51 -18.80
N THR A 333 5.30 19.73 -18.91
CA THR A 333 4.55 20.57 -17.97
C THR A 333 4.59 20.00 -16.55
N HIS A 334 4.47 18.68 -16.39
CA HIS A 334 4.59 18.04 -15.06
C HIS A 334 6.00 18.23 -14.48
N ILE A 335 7.05 18.04 -15.28
CA ILE A 335 8.44 18.27 -14.86
C ILE A 335 8.64 19.73 -14.42
N ASP A 336 8.20 20.69 -15.24
CA ASP A 336 8.40 22.11 -14.98
C ASP A 336 7.63 22.59 -13.74
N ALA A 337 6.44 22.03 -13.48
CA ALA A 337 5.58 22.46 -12.40
C ALA A 337 5.85 21.75 -11.06
N TYR A 338 6.28 20.48 -11.11
CA TYR A 338 6.23 19.56 -9.98
C TYR A 338 7.43 18.61 -9.87
N GLY A 339 7.88 18.07 -11.00
CA GLY A 339 8.72 16.88 -11.06
C GLY A 339 10.20 17.14 -11.29
N SER A 340 10.89 16.10 -11.78
CA SER A 340 12.28 16.19 -12.22
C SER A 340 12.61 15.13 -13.27
N PRO A 341 13.46 15.40 -14.27
CA PRO A 341 13.73 14.47 -15.38
C PRO A 341 14.76 13.37 -15.01
N GLN A 342 14.78 12.90 -13.77
CA GLN A 342 15.76 11.92 -13.29
C GLN A 342 15.47 10.50 -13.77
N MET A 343 14.19 10.15 -13.91
CA MET A 343 13.73 8.85 -14.36
C MET A 343 12.36 9.00 -15.02
N PHE A 344 12.06 8.16 -15.99
CA PHE A 344 10.80 8.18 -16.72
C PHE A 344 10.09 6.83 -16.63
N HIS A 345 8.78 6.84 -16.83
CA HIS A 345 7.95 5.65 -16.85
C HIS A 345 6.94 5.71 -18.00
N THR A 346 6.68 4.57 -18.62
CA THR A 346 5.57 4.44 -19.57
C THR A 346 4.95 3.05 -19.50
N ILE A 347 3.62 3.01 -19.66
CA ILE A 347 2.86 1.77 -19.85
C ILE A 347 2.68 1.44 -21.34
N GLY A 348 3.16 2.29 -22.25
CA GLY A 348 2.79 2.21 -23.66
C GLY A 348 1.27 2.32 -23.81
N ILE A 349 0.68 1.46 -24.63
CA ILE A 349 -0.78 1.40 -24.85
C ILE A 349 -1.40 0.18 -24.15
N ALA A 350 -0.97 -0.09 -22.91
CA ALA A 350 -1.43 -1.22 -22.11
C ALA A 350 -2.96 -1.29 -22.00
N GLU A 351 -3.47 -2.52 -21.90
CA GLU A 351 -4.92 -2.82 -21.86
C GLU A 351 -5.73 -2.38 -23.09
N ARG A 352 -5.08 -1.93 -24.18
CA ARG A 352 -5.74 -1.60 -25.44
C ARG A 352 -5.54 -2.70 -26.47
N GLU A 353 -6.61 -3.06 -27.15
CA GLU A 353 -6.61 -3.83 -28.39
C GLU A 353 -6.94 -2.85 -29.53
N VAL A 354 -5.95 -2.60 -30.39
CA VAL A 354 -6.05 -1.64 -31.50
C VAL A 354 -6.65 -2.31 -32.74
N PHE A 355 -6.26 -3.56 -32.98
CA PHE A 355 -6.68 -4.37 -34.13
C PHE A 355 -7.32 -5.69 -33.65
N GLU A 356 -7.96 -6.44 -34.53
CA GLU A 356 -8.48 -7.77 -34.17
C GLU A 356 -7.37 -8.84 -34.24
N ASP A 357 -6.42 -8.68 -35.17
CA ASP A 357 -5.29 -9.58 -35.31
C ASP A 357 -4.25 -9.35 -34.21
N ARG A 358 -3.80 -10.44 -33.57
CA ARG A 358 -2.82 -10.40 -32.46
C ARG A 358 -1.46 -9.88 -32.91
N SER A 359 -1.03 -10.23 -34.12
CA SER A 359 0.28 -9.84 -34.64
C SER A 359 0.32 -8.35 -35.00
N ASP A 360 -0.76 -7.82 -35.58
CA ASP A 360 -0.92 -6.38 -35.84
C ASP A 360 -1.01 -5.59 -34.53
N ASN A 361 -1.74 -6.11 -33.53
CA ASN A 361 -1.77 -5.53 -32.19
C ASN A 361 -0.38 -5.46 -31.56
N LEU A 362 0.35 -6.57 -31.57
CA LEU A 362 1.71 -6.61 -31.03
C LEU A 362 2.60 -5.60 -31.74
N GLU A 363 2.56 -5.52 -33.07
CA GLU A 363 3.37 -4.56 -33.81
C GLU A 363 3.03 -3.11 -33.45
N MET A 364 1.76 -2.77 -33.26
CA MET A 364 1.36 -1.44 -32.81
C MET A 364 1.89 -1.13 -31.40
N LYS A 365 1.88 -2.10 -30.48
CA LYS A 365 2.45 -1.93 -29.12
C LYS A 365 3.97 -1.73 -29.18
N LEU A 366 4.68 -2.53 -29.98
CA LEU A 366 6.11 -2.37 -30.20
C LEU A 366 6.43 -1.01 -30.84
N TYR A 367 5.65 -0.59 -31.83
CA TYR A 367 5.76 0.72 -32.47
C TYR A 367 5.56 1.86 -31.48
N ALA A 368 4.57 1.75 -30.59
CA ALA A 368 4.32 2.74 -29.54
C ALA A 368 5.53 2.93 -28.63
N TYR A 369 6.14 1.85 -28.14
CA TYR A 369 7.36 1.93 -27.33
C TYR A 369 8.50 2.62 -28.11
N ARG A 370 8.75 2.24 -29.37
CA ARG A 370 9.80 2.88 -30.19
C ARG A 370 9.56 4.39 -30.34
N ARG A 371 8.32 4.82 -30.61
CA ARG A 371 7.94 6.22 -30.77
C ARG A 371 8.12 7.02 -29.47
N ILE A 372 7.59 6.51 -28.36
CA ILE A 372 7.66 7.17 -27.04
C ILE A 372 9.12 7.29 -26.60
N LEU A 373 9.91 6.22 -26.75
CA LEU A 373 11.33 6.24 -26.40
C LEU A 373 12.13 7.17 -27.30
N ALA A 374 11.89 7.18 -28.62
CA ALA A 374 12.53 8.14 -29.52
C ALA A 374 12.26 9.59 -29.07
N LYS A 375 11.00 9.90 -28.74
CA LYS A 375 10.61 11.21 -28.23
C LYS A 375 11.34 11.58 -26.95
N LEU A 376 11.40 10.66 -25.97
CA LEU A 376 12.18 10.88 -24.76
C LEU A 376 13.65 11.19 -25.08
N ARG A 377 14.26 10.45 -26.01
CA ARG A 377 15.70 10.57 -26.32
C ARG A 377 16.05 11.87 -27.04
N GLU A 378 15.09 12.54 -27.70
CA GLU A 378 15.27 13.89 -28.24
C GLU A 378 15.56 14.91 -27.13
N HIS A 379 14.92 14.75 -25.96
CA HIS A 379 15.00 15.70 -24.85
C HIS A 379 15.99 15.25 -23.75
N TYR A 380 15.98 13.96 -23.42
CA TYR A 380 16.81 13.35 -22.38
C TYR A 380 17.48 12.06 -22.91
N PRO A 381 18.61 12.20 -23.62
CA PRO A 381 19.27 11.08 -24.32
C PRO A 381 19.66 9.92 -23.40
N THR A 382 20.01 10.19 -22.15
CA THR A 382 20.58 9.21 -21.21
C THR A 382 19.64 8.80 -20.08
N ALA A 383 18.44 9.38 -19.97
CA ALA A 383 17.57 9.16 -18.82
C ALA A 383 17.07 7.70 -18.74
N PRO A 384 17.10 7.07 -17.56
CA PRO A 384 16.58 5.72 -17.37
C PRO A 384 15.06 5.69 -17.52
N VAL A 385 14.54 4.56 -18.01
CA VAL A 385 13.12 4.34 -18.27
C VAL A 385 12.64 3.04 -17.63
N LEU A 386 11.52 3.12 -16.96
CA LEU A 386 10.73 1.99 -16.49
C LEU A 386 9.61 1.68 -17.51
N ILE A 387 9.56 0.44 -18.00
CA ILE A 387 8.46 -0.05 -18.84
C ILE A 387 7.60 -1.00 -18.02
N ALA A 388 6.34 -0.63 -17.77
CA ALA A 388 5.42 -1.45 -17.00
C ALA A 388 5.17 -2.81 -17.66
N SER A 389 5.21 -3.88 -16.87
CA SER A 389 4.98 -5.26 -17.34
C SER A 389 3.50 -5.65 -17.40
N TRP A 390 2.54 -4.74 -17.15
CA TRP A 390 1.12 -5.12 -17.02
C TRP A 390 0.62 -5.94 -18.21
N ASP A 391 0.94 -5.52 -19.44
CA ASP A 391 0.55 -6.23 -20.67
C ASP A 391 1.13 -7.65 -20.77
N PHE A 392 2.29 -7.91 -20.12
CA PHE A 392 2.89 -9.24 -20.07
C PHE A 392 2.04 -10.18 -19.22
N TYR A 393 1.43 -9.65 -18.16
CA TYR A 393 0.48 -10.38 -17.35
C TYR A 393 -0.92 -10.34 -17.96
N LEU A 394 -1.52 -9.19 -18.24
CA LEU A 394 -2.87 -9.04 -18.78
C LEU A 394 -2.85 -8.08 -19.99
N PRO A 395 -3.15 -8.55 -21.23
CA PRO A 395 -3.87 -9.78 -21.57
C PRO A 395 -3.00 -11.05 -21.64
N GLY A 396 -1.69 -10.95 -21.41
CA GLY A 396 -0.79 -12.10 -21.40
C GLY A 396 0.01 -12.23 -22.69
N TRP A 397 1.19 -11.59 -22.74
CA TRP A 397 2.12 -11.73 -23.86
C TRP A 397 2.88 -13.06 -23.76
N LYS A 398 3.16 -13.65 -24.93
CA LYS A 398 3.98 -14.88 -25.03
C LYS A 398 5.46 -14.53 -24.96
N GLY A 399 6.28 -15.50 -24.54
CA GLY A 399 7.73 -15.30 -24.41
C GLY A 399 8.41 -14.81 -25.71
N GLU A 400 7.94 -15.22 -26.88
CA GLU A 400 8.44 -14.71 -28.17
C GLU A 400 8.08 -13.24 -28.41
N GLU A 401 6.89 -12.81 -27.99
CA GLU A 401 6.41 -11.43 -28.13
C GLU A 401 7.21 -10.50 -27.21
N ILE A 402 7.45 -10.96 -25.97
CA ILE A 402 8.30 -10.24 -25.01
C ILE A 402 9.75 -10.21 -25.52
N GLY A 403 10.29 -11.32 -26.03
CA GLY A 403 11.62 -11.36 -26.63
C GLY A 403 11.79 -10.38 -27.80
N ARG A 404 10.75 -10.20 -28.63
CA ARG A 404 10.73 -9.18 -29.70
C ARG A 404 10.80 -7.76 -29.14
N LEU A 405 10.12 -7.47 -28.02
CA LEU A 405 10.24 -6.17 -27.34
C LEU A 405 11.65 -5.98 -26.79
N LEU A 406 12.17 -6.93 -26.02
CA LEU A 406 13.49 -6.82 -25.37
C LEU A 406 14.61 -6.58 -26.38
N SER A 407 14.55 -7.19 -27.57
CA SER A 407 15.55 -6.97 -28.63
C SER A 407 15.54 -5.57 -29.26
N GLN A 408 14.51 -4.77 -28.99
CA GLN A 408 14.37 -3.39 -29.49
C GLN A 408 14.71 -2.33 -28.43
N LEU A 409 14.93 -2.74 -27.18
CA LEU A 409 15.18 -1.85 -26.05
C LEU A 409 16.69 -1.77 -25.75
N ASP A 410 17.14 -0.63 -25.24
CA ASP A 410 18.49 -0.45 -24.73
C ASP A 410 18.56 -0.90 -23.26
N PRO A 411 19.21 -2.05 -22.94
CA PRO A 411 19.30 -2.54 -21.57
C PRO A 411 20.14 -1.65 -20.66
N ALA A 412 20.97 -0.74 -21.18
CA ALA A 412 21.71 0.20 -20.33
C ALA A 412 20.82 1.31 -19.75
N ARG A 413 19.62 1.52 -20.32
CA ARG A 413 18.73 2.64 -19.99
C ARG A 413 17.28 2.23 -19.74
N THR A 414 16.97 0.95 -19.87
CA THR A 414 15.60 0.44 -19.79
C THR A 414 15.53 -0.69 -18.78
N ILE A 415 14.52 -0.62 -17.90
CA ILE A 415 14.23 -1.63 -16.89
C ILE A 415 12.78 -2.08 -17.10
N ILE A 416 12.57 -3.39 -17.21
CA ILE A 416 11.22 -3.96 -17.15
C ILE A 416 10.74 -3.86 -15.72
N LEU A 417 9.70 -3.07 -15.53
CA LEU A 417 9.10 -2.81 -14.24
C LEU A 417 8.07 -3.90 -13.97
N ASP A 418 8.55 -5.04 -13.47
CA ASP A 418 7.66 -6.10 -13.00
C ASP A 418 7.22 -5.86 -11.57
N TYR A 419 5.91 -5.89 -11.43
CA TYR A 419 5.18 -5.74 -10.18
C TYR A 419 4.07 -6.77 -10.03
N THR A 420 4.12 -7.84 -10.82
CA THR A 420 3.15 -8.93 -10.86
C THR A 420 3.78 -10.28 -10.52
N SER A 421 5.00 -10.28 -9.96
CA SER A 421 5.80 -11.47 -9.74
C SER A 421 5.18 -12.43 -8.73
N ASP A 422 4.28 -11.97 -7.86
CA ASP A 422 3.53 -12.79 -6.90
C ASP A 422 2.23 -13.37 -7.47
N LEU A 423 1.78 -12.94 -8.65
CA LEU A 423 0.50 -13.37 -9.19
C LEU A 423 0.54 -14.79 -9.77
N PRO A 424 -0.56 -15.56 -9.70
CA PRO A 424 -0.66 -16.87 -10.32
C PRO A 424 -0.44 -16.82 -11.83
N SER A 425 0.32 -17.80 -12.34
CA SER A 425 0.57 -18.01 -13.77
C SER A 425 -0.40 -19.05 -14.35
N ASN A 426 -0.78 -18.90 -15.62
CA ASN A 426 -1.63 -19.84 -16.34
C ASN A 426 -1.22 -19.93 -17.83
N GLN A 427 -2.09 -20.45 -18.72
CA GLN A 427 -1.76 -20.58 -20.15
C GLN A 427 -1.71 -19.24 -20.91
N SER A 428 -2.48 -18.24 -20.47
CA SER A 428 -2.50 -16.91 -21.09
C SER A 428 -1.40 -16.02 -20.53
N ASN A 429 -1.14 -16.09 -19.23
CA ASN A 429 -0.32 -15.15 -18.47
C ASN A 429 0.81 -15.89 -17.73
N THR A 430 2.03 -15.37 -17.77
CA THR A 430 3.19 -15.96 -17.08
C THR A 430 3.88 -14.94 -16.18
N ASP A 431 4.90 -15.36 -15.46
CA ASP A 431 5.76 -14.52 -14.63
C ASP A 431 7.15 -14.28 -15.28
N PHE A 432 7.96 -13.43 -14.64
CA PHE A 432 9.28 -13.02 -15.10
C PHE A 432 10.25 -14.17 -15.43
N THR A 433 10.08 -15.35 -14.82
CA THR A 433 10.95 -16.50 -15.12
C THR A 433 10.77 -17.02 -16.56
N ASN A 434 9.64 -16.68 -17.19
CA ASN A 434 9.28 -17.10 -18.55
C ASN A 434 9.47 -16.00 -19.61
N TRP A 435 9.76 -14.76 -19.18
CA TRP A 435 9.80 -13.58 -20.06
C TRP A 435 11.15 -13.37 -20.76
N GLY A 436 12.16 -14.18 -20.44
CA GLY A 436 13.50 -14.06 -20.99
C GLY A 436 14.30 -12.87 -20.42
N VAL A 437 13.88 -12.31 -19.28
CA VAL A 437 14.60 -11.24 -18.56
C VAL A 437 15.70 -11.80 -17.65
N VAL A 438 15.49 -12.99 -17.07
CA VAL A 438 16.43 -13.59 -16.10
C VAL A 438 17.81 -13.81 -16.72
N GLY A 439 18.84 -13.21 -16.12
CA GLY A 439 20.22 -13.22 -16.56
C GLY A 439 20.50 -12.47 -17.87
N ARG A 440 19.51 -11.76 -18.42
CA ARG A 440 19.58 -11.20 -19.79
C ARG A 440 19.20 -9.73 -19.91
N PHE A 441 18.19 -9.25 -19.18
CA PHE A 441 17.67 -7.89 -19.33
C PHE A 441 17.27 -7.30 -17.97
N PRO A 442 17.58 -6.03 -17.67
CA PRO A 442 17.24 -5.44 -16.38
C PRO A 442 15.74 -5.43 -16.08
N TYR A 443 15.38 -5.86 -14.87
CA TYR A 443 13.99 -5.90 -14.42
C TYR A 443 13.88 -5.63 -12.91
N THR A 444 12.66 -5.45 -12.40
CA THR A 444 12.36 -5.46 -10.95
C THR A 444 11.63 -6.74 -10.58
N PHE A 445 11.74 -7.22 -9.34
CA PHE A 445 10.79 -8.17 -8.77
C PHE A 445 9.71 -7.39 -8.03
N GLY A 446 8.45 -7.79 -8.09
CA GLY A 446 7.44 -7.05 -7.34
C GLY A 446 6.21 -7.83 -6.95
N ILE A 447 5.58 -7.32 -5.90
CA ILE A 447 4.38 -7.86 -5.29
C ILE A 447 3.21 -6.95 -5.69
N PHE A 448 2.27 -7.48 -6.47
CA PHE A 448 1.00 -6.84 -6.78
C PHE A 448 0.07 -6.91 -5.59
N HIS A 449 0.04 -8.04 -4.88
CA HIS A 449 -0.75 -8.32 -3.68
C HIS A 449 -2.28 -8.30 -3.85
N ALA A 450 -2.85 -7.20 -4.35
CA ALA A 450 -4.29 -6.94 -4.28
C ALA A 450 -4.80 -5.98 -5.37
N TYR A 451 -5.91 -6.36 -6.00
CA TYR A 451 -6.82 -5.44 -6.71
C TYR A 451 -7.60 -4.56 -5.72
N GLU A 452 -8.25 -3.49 -6.19
CA GLU A 452 -8.90 -2.48 -5.33
C GLU A 452 -9.86 -3.07 -4.29
N TRP A 453 -10.65 -4.07 -4.67
CA TRP A 453 -11.65 -4.66 -3.78
C TRP A 453 -11.05 -5.60 -2.74
N GLU A 454 -9.79 -6.01 -2.89
CA GLU A 454 -9.07 -7.03 -2.11
C GLU A 454 -8.29 -6.40 -0.94
N ASN A 455 -8.94 -5.52 -0.18
CA ASN A 455 -8.26 -4.84 0.93
C ASN A 455 -8.17 -5.68 2.21
N ASP A 456 -8.41 -6.99 2.17
CA ASP A 456 -8.28 -7.96 3.27
C ASP A 456 -6.84 -8.45 3.49
N ILE A 457 -6.60 -9.17 4.59
CA ILE A 457 -5.33 -9.88 4.80
C ILE A 457 -5.26 -11.04 3.81
N ARG A 458 -4.22 -11.06 2.97
CA ARG A 458 -4.10 -12.00 1.86
C ARG A 458 -2.67 -12.06 1.33
N GLY A 459 -2.41 -13.04 0.48
CA GLY A 459 -1.24 -13.01 -0.37
C GLY A 459 -0.92 -14.36 -0.96
N TYR A 460 -0.19 -14.32 -2.06
CA TYR A 460 0.34 -15.50 -2.72
C TYR A 460 1.72 -15.86 -2.14
N TYR A 461 1.76 -16.10 -0.82
CA TYR A 461 3.01 -16.24 -0.06
C TYR A 461 3.89 -17.38 -0.56
N ASP A 462 3.30 -18.49 -0.99
CA ASP A 462 4.04 -19.60 -1.61
C ASP A 462 4.73 -19.18 -2.92
N LEU A 463 4.07 -18.38 -3.77
CA LEU A 463 4.66 -17.90 -5.03
C LEU A 463 5.78 -16.88 -4.78
N ILE A 464 5.63 -16.02 -3.78
CA ILE A 464 6.69 -15.09 -3.37
C ILE A 464 7.91 -15.88 -2.89
N ALA A 465 7.72 -16.87 -2.01
CA ALA A 465 8.79 -17.70 -1.47
C ALA A 465 9.51 -18.53 -2.56
N GLU A 466 8.76 -19.00 -3.56
CA GLU A 466 9.33 -19.71 -4.72
C GLU A 466 10.19 -18.81 -5.59
N ARG A 467 9.72 -17.58 -5.86
CA ARG A 467 10.27 -16.74 -6.94
C ARG A 467 11.30 -15.71 -6.48
N LEU A 468 11.22 -15.22 -5.23
CA LEU A 468 12.17 -14.24 -4.70
C LEU A 468 13.64 -14.70 -4.76
N PRO A 469 13.99 -15.96 -4.45
CA PRO A 469 15.38 -16.43 -4.55
C PRO A 469 15.96 -16.35 -5.97
N VAL A 470 15.11 -16.53 -7.00
CA VAL A 470 15.53 -16.39 -8.40
C VAL A 470 15.90 -14.94 -8.68
N ALA A 471 15.04 -13.99 -8.29
CA ALA A 471 15.30 -12.57 -8.46
C ALA A 471 16.50 -12.07 -7.63
N ALA A 472 16.63 -12.52 -6.39
CA ALA A 472 17.73 -12.13 -5.50
C ALA A 472 19.10 -12.70 -5.92
N SER A 473 19.15 -13.76 -6.72
CA SER A 473 20.42 -14.30 -7.24
C SER A 473 20.80 -13.73 -8.60
N ASP A 474 19.90 -13.00 -9.26
CA ASP A 474 20.11 -12.47 -10.60
C ASP A 474 20.61 -11.01 -10.58
N PRO A 475 21.83 -10.72 -11.07
CA PRO A 475 22.34 -9.35 -11.17
C PRO A 475 21.51 -8.45 -12.12
N MET A 476 20.63 -9.01 -12.95
CA MET A 476 19.70 -8.23 -13.77
C MET A 476 18.46 -7.76 -13.00
N CYS A 477 18.13 -8.34 -11.85
CA CYS A 477 17.10 -7.80 -10.98
C CYS A 477 17.63 -6.55 -10.27
N LYS A 478 17.13 -5.37 -10.66
CA LYS A 478 17.59 -4.07 -10.15
C LYS A 478 16.77 -3.55 -9.00
N GLY A 479 15.60 -4.13 -8.73
CA GLY A 479 14.67 -3.58 -7.76
C GLY A 479 13.70 -4.58 -7.15
N PHE A 480 13.16 -4.21 -5.99
CA PHE A 480 12.01 -4.85 -5.37
C PHE A 480 10.92 -3.79 -5.14
N VAL A 481 9.74 -3.97 -5.73
CA VAL A 481 8.62 -3.03 -5.65
C VAL A 481 7.34 -3.66 -5.08
N PHE A 482 6.53 -2.87 -4.38
CA PHE A 482 5.21 -3.26 -3.87
C PHE A 482 4.14 -2.35 -4.48
N TRP A 483 3.14 -2.95 -5.14
CA TRP A 483 2.37 -2.26 -6.16
C TRP A 483 0.87 -2.63 -6.23
N PRO A 484 0.15 -2.73 -5.10
CA PRO A 484 -1.28 -3.00 -5.10
C PRO A 484 -2.10 -1.83 -5.63
N GLU A 485 -3.34 -2.12 -6.02
CA GLU A 485 -4.35 -1.08 -6.28
C GLU A 485 -4.87 -0.40 -5.01
N THR A 486 -4.72 -1.07 -3.86
CA THR A 486 -5.15 -0.62 -2.54
C THR A 486 -3.94 -0.37 -1.62
N SER A 487 -3.90 0.76 -0.92
CA SER A 487 -2.82 1.10 0.00
C SER A 487 -2.99 0.44 1.38
N HIS A 488 -1.93 -0.12 1.96
CA HIS A 488 -1.90 -0.52 3.39
C HIS A 488 -3.00 -1.52 3.82
N SER A 489 -3.40 -2.45 2.94
CA SER A 489 -4.34 -3.54 3.22
C SER A 489 -3.79 -4.55 4.24
N ASP A 490 -2.55 -4.97 4.04
CA ASP A 490 -1.92 -6.03 4.82
C ASP A 490 -0.57 -5.55 5.41
N PRO A 491 -0.49 -5.29 6.73
CA PRO A 491 0.74 -4.83 7.34
C PRO A 491 1.84 -5.90 7.37
N LEU A 492 1.50 -7.21 7.35
CA LEU A 492 2.50 -8.27 7.39
C LEU A 492 3.28 -8.35 6.08
N VAL A 493 2.58 -8.30 4.94
CA VAL A 493 3.26 -8.33 3.63
C VAL A 493 4.11 -7.09 3.39
N MET A 494 3.70 -5.93 3.92
CA MET A 494 4.49 -4.68 3.84
C MET A 494 5.80 -4.78 4.63
N GLU A 495 5.75 -5.36 5.83
CA GLU A 495 6.95 -5.61 6.65
C GLU A 495 7.86 -6.65 6.00
N PHE A 496 7.28 -7.70 5.42
CA PHE A 496 8.02 -8.68 4.62
C PHE A 496 8.73 -8.03 3.43
N PHE A 497 8.01 -7.23 2.65
CA PHE A 497 8.52 -6.51 1.48
C PHE A 497 9.69 -5.59 1.85
N THR A 498 9.50 -4.71 2.84
CA THR A 498 10.51 -3.71 3.19
C THR A 498 11.81 -4.32 3.71
N ARG A 499 11.72 -5.41 4.48
CA ARG A 499 12.87 -6.22 4.91
C ARG A 499 13.63 -6.81 3.71
N ASN A 500 12.90 -7.52 2.85
CA ASN A 500 13.49 -8.26 1.73
C ASN A 500 13.97 -7.35 0.58
N ALA A 501 13.41 -6.16 0.46
CA ALA A 501 13.90 -5.14 -0.47
C ALA A 501 15.31 -4.66 -0.09
N TRP A 502 15.66 -4.64 1.20
CA TRP A 502 17.01 -4.31 1.66
C TRP A 502 17.96 -5.51 1.60
N SER A 503 17.57 -6.62 2.23
CA SER A 503 18.37 -7.82 2.36
C SER A 503 17.47 -9.03 2.17
N PRO A 504 17.29 -9.52 0.92
CA PRO A 504 16.42 -10.65 0.67
C PRO A 504 16.90 -11.87 1.43
N ASP A 505 16.00 -12.47 2.20
CA ASP A 505 16.14 -13.78 2.81
C ASP A 505 15.08 -14.70 2.20
N ALA A 506 15.38 -15.98 2.03
CA ALA A 506 14.44 -16.94 1.44
C ALA A 506 13.29 -17.31 2.42
N MET A 507 12.95 -16.42 3.35
CA MET A 507 11.91 -16.65 4.33
C MET A 507 10.55 -16.43 3.69
N ARG A 508 9.54 -17.10 4.24
CA ARG A 508 8.15 -16.84 3.91
C ARG A 508 7.60 -15.71 4.79
N PRO A 509 6.57 -14.97 4.34
CA PRO A 509 5.93 -13.92 5.15
C PRO A 509 5.48 -14.37 6.55
N GLU A 510 5.01 -15.61 6.72
CA GLU A 510 4.52 -16.13 8.00
C GLU A 510 5.66 -16.38 9.01
N GLU A 511 6.90 -16.54 8.52
CA GLU A 511 8.08 -16.69 9.37
C GLU A 511 8.48 -15.37 10.04
N LEU A 512 8.00 -14.23 9.53
CA LEU A 512 8.24 -12.90 10.11
C LEU A 512 7.40 -12.65 11.36
N LEU A 513 6.33 -13.42 11.57
CA LEU A 513 5.32 -13.17 12.61
C LEU A 513 5.87 -12.95 14.03
N PRO A 514 6.83 -13.73 14.56
CA PRO A 514 7.32 -13.52 15.92
C PRO A 514 7.97 -12.14 16.08
N GLU A 515 8.79 -11.74 15.11
CA GLU A 515 9.46 -10.45 15.09
C GLU A 515 8.47 -9.31 14.86
N PHE A 516 7.59 -9.44 13.86
CA PHE A 516 6.52 -8.50 13.59
C PHE A 516 5.66 -8.25 14.83
N CYS A 517 5.19 -9.30 15.50
CA CYS A 517 4.33 -9.16 16.67
C CYS A 517 5.07 -8.57 17.88
N ARG A 518 6.33 -8.95 18.10
CA ARG A 518 7.17 -8.39 19.16
C ARG A 518 7.35 -6.89 18.97
N ASP A 519 7.71 -6.49 17.76
CA ASP A 519 8.10 -5.12 17.43
C ASP A 519 6.89 -4.19 17.33
N ARG A 520 5.75 -4.71 16.87
CA ARG A 520 4.52 -3.94 16.68
C ARG A 520 3.67 -3.84 17.94
N TYR A 521 3.55 -4.91 18.73
CA TYR A 521 2.57 -4.97 19.83
C TYR A 521 3.20 -5.02 21.23
N GLY A 522 4.52 -5.16 21.34
CA GLY A 522 5.24 -5.18 22.62
C GLY A 522 4.65 -6.19 23.62
N ARG A 523 4.06 -5.70 24.73
CA ARG A 523 3.45 -6.56 25.77
C ARG A 523 2.29 -7.44 25.26
N HIS A 524 1.68 -7.09 24.12
CA HIS A 524 0.59 -7.83 23.50
C HIS A 524 1.07 -8.82 22.41
N ALA A 525 2.38 -8.92 22.18
CA ALA A 525 2.97 -9.74 21.11
C ALA A 525 2.49 -11.19 21.11
N ALA A 526 2.53 -11.88 22.27
CA ALA A 526 2.18 -13.30 22.34
C ALA A 526 0.71 -13.59 22.00
N VAL A 527 -0.22 -12.71 22.40
CA VAL A 527 -1.66 -12.90 22.09
C VAL A 527 -1.94 -12.56 20.63
N MET A 528 -1.29 -11.53 20.09
CA MET A 528 -1.43 -11.16 18.68
C MET A 528 -0.79 -12.21 17.77
N GLU A 529 0.38 -12.74 18.10
CA GLU A 529 1.03 -13.80 17.31
C GLU A 529 0.13 -15.04 17.23
N ARG A 530 -0.48 -15.45 18.35
CA ARG A 530 -1.45 -16.56 18.36
C ARG A 530 -2.63 -16.28 17.44
N ALA A 531 -3.16 -15.06 17.44
CA ALA A 531 -4.28 -14.65 16.58
C ALA A 531 -3.89 -14.66 15.08
N TRP A 532 -2.75 -14.07 14.73
CA TRP A 532 -2.20 -14.08 13.37
C TRP A 532 -2.00 -15.51 12.85
N ARG A 533 -1.29 -16.36 13.62
CA ARG A 533 -1.05 -17.76 13.23
C ARG A 533 -2.34 -18.55 13.02
N ALA A 534 -3.37 -18.27 13.82
CA ALA A 534 -4.67 -18.92 13.67
C ALA A 534 -5.42 -18.42 12.43
N ALA A 535 -5.33 -17.13 12.09
CA ALA A 535 -6.07 -16.53 10.99
C ALA A 535 -5.46 -16.79 9.60
N LEU A 536 -4.13 -16.86 9.49
CA LEU A 536 -3.43 -16.96 8.19
C LEU A 536 -3.90 -18.12 7.30
N PRO A 537 -4.11 -19.36 7.80
CA PRO A 537 -4.57 -20.46 6.96
C PRO A 537 -5.94 -20.22 6.29
N LEU A 538 -6.77 -19.32 6.83
CA LEU A 538 -8.03 -18.90 6.19
C LEU A 538 -7.85 -17.66 5.32
N ALA A 539 -6.95 -16.74 5.69
CA ALA A 539 -6.64 -15.54 4.93
C ALA A 539 -6.06 -15.88 3.54
N GLU A 540 -5.14 -16.84 3.50
CA GLU A 540 -4.46 -17.34 2.28
C GLU A 540 -5.41 -18.02 1.27
N LEU A 541 -6.59 -18.48 1.71
CA LEU A 541 -7.62 -19.08 0.84
C LEU A 541 -8.39 -18.02 0.02
N CYS A 542 -7.71 -16.98 -0.45
CA CYS A 542 -8.32 -15.84 -1.16
C CYS A 542 -8.92 -16.23 -2.52
N GLU A 543 -8.40 -17.27 -3.19
CA GLU A 543 -8.96 -17.79 -4.44
C GLU A 543 -10.15 -18.73 -4.21
N GLU A 544 -10.05 -19.61 -3.21
CA GLU A 544 -11.09 -20.56 -2.85
C GLU A 544 -12.31 -19.87 -2.26
N LEU A 545 -12.05 -18.87 -1.43
CA LEU A 545 -13.02 -18.14 -0.65
C LEU A 545 -12.93 -16.64 -0.98
N PRO A 546 -13.25 -16.23 -2.22
CA PRO A 546 -13.25 -14.82 -2.59
C PRO A 546 -14.34 -14.06 -1.82
N LEU A 547 -14.35 -12.73 -1.93
CA LEU A 547 -15.29 -11.84 -1.22
C LEU A 547 -16.72 -11.92 -1.77
N ARG A 548 -17.40 -13.05 -1.58
CA ARG A 548 -18.74 -13.32 -2.15
C ARG A 548 -19.85 -12.40 -1.66
N PHE A 549 -19.63 -11.64 -0.59
CA PHE A 549 -20.61 -10.64 -0.15
C PHE A 549 -20.77 -9.52 -1.19
N ARG A 550 -19.77 -9.31 -2.05
CA ARG A 550 -19.85 -8.36 -3.17
C ARG A 550 -20.80 -8.87 -4.25
N ASP A 551 -20.74 -10.16 -4.56
CA ASP A 551 -21.40 -10.74 -5.75
C ASP A 551 -22.87 -11.16 -5.52
N ILE A 552 -23.49 -10.75 -4.41
CA ILE A 552 -24.83 -11.20 -4.03
C ILE A 552 -25.85 -10.87 -5.13
N ARG A 553 -25.79 -9.66 -5.66
CA ARG A 553 -26.65 -9.20 -6.75
C ARG A 553 -26.45 -10.02 -8.02
N GLU A 554 -25.22 -10.18 -8.48
CA GLU A 554 -24.90 -10.85 -9.74
C GLU A 554 -25.31 -12.32 -9.68
N ILE A 555 -25.05 -12.99 -8.54
CA ILE A 555 -25.43 -14.38 -8.33
C ILE A 555 -26.95 -14.54 -8.17
N ALA A 556 -27.63 -13.60 -7.52
CA ALA A 556 -29.08 -13.61 -7.43
C ALA A 556 -29.75 -13.38 -8.80
N GLN A 557 -29.17 -12.54 -9.65
CA GLN A 557 -29.71 -12.27 -10.99
C GLN A 557 -29.43 -13.38 -11.99
N ALA A 558 -28.35 -14.13 -11.81
CA ALA A 558 -27.98 -15.29 -12.62
C ALA A 558 -27.75 -16.51 -11.74
N LYS A 559 -28.81 -17.31 -11.52
CA LYS A 559 -28.76 -18.55 -10.74
C LYS A 559 -27.57 -19.42 -11.19
N PRO A 560 -26.67 -19.83 -10.28
CA PRO A 560 -25.57 -20.73 -10.60
C PRO A 560 -26.07 -22.05 -11.19
N ASP A 561 -25.41 -22.50 -12.26
CA ASP A 561 -25.71 -23.79 -12.87
C ASP A 561 -25.12 -24.95 -12.05
N SER A 562 -25.41 -26.18 -12.49
CA SER A 562 -24.93 -27.38 -11.80
C SER A 562 -23.41 -27.55 -11.80
N ALA A 563 -22.71 -27.01 -12.80
CA ALA A 563 -21.26 -27.08 -12.87
C ALA A 563 -20.63 -26.13 -11.84
N ALA A 564 -21.13 -24.90 -11.74
CA ALA A 564 -20.72 -23.91 -10.74
C ALA A 564 -20.96 -24.42 -9.31
N VAL A 565 -22.16 -24.93 -9.02
CA VAL A 565 -22.46 -25.51 -7.69
C VAL A 565 -21.56 -26.72 -7.38
N GLY A 566 -21.28 -27.56 -8.39
CA GLY A 566 -20.33 -28.66 -8.24
C GLY A 566 -18.90 -28.19 -7.93
N THR A 567 -18.47 -27.06 -8.50
CA THR A 567 -17.18 -26.43 -8.16
C THR A 567 -17.18 -25.95 -6.71
N PHE A 568 -18.25 -25.29 -6.24
CA PHE A 568 -18.35 -24.88 -4.84
C PHE A 568 -18.24 -26.06 -3.87
N ALA A 569 -18.91 -27.18 -4.17
CA ALA A 569 -18.84 -28.39 -3.35
C ALA A 569 -17.41 -28.95 -3.28
N ARG A 570 -16.75 -29.12 -4.43
CA ARG A 570 -15.34 -29.58 -4.49
C ARG A 570 -14.38 -28.64 -3.76
N THR A 571 -14.58 -27.32 -3.87
CA THR A 571 -13.78 -26.35 -3.13
C THR A 571 -13.94 -26.55 -1.63
N LEU A 572 -15.17 -26.68 -1.12
CA LEU A 572 -15.44 -26.90 0.30
C LEU A 572 -14.86 -28.23 0.82
N GLU A 573 -14.89 -29.30 0.01
CA GLU A 573 -14.24 -30.57 0.33
C GLU A 573 -12.72 -30.42 0.46
N ARG A 574 -12.09 -29.72 -0.50
CA ARG A 574 -10.65 -29.50 -0.54
C ARG A 574 -10.14 -28.71 0.67
N ILE A 575 -10.88 -27.68 1.09
CA ILE A 575 -10.48 -26.81 2.21
C ILE A 575 -11.04 -27.25 3.57
N ALA A 576 -11.72 -28.39 3.64
CA ALA A 576 -12.31 -28.90 4.88
C ALA A 576 -11.31 -28.99 6.06
N PRO A 577 -10.03 -29.40 5.86
CA PRO A 577 -9.03 -29.40 6.93
C PRO A 577 -8.79 -28.01 7.54
N GLN A 578 -8.68 -26.97 6.71
CA GLN A 578 -8.48 -25.58 7.16
C GLN A 578 -9.72 -25.04 7.89
N LEU A 579 -10.92 -25.47 7.48
CA LEU A 579 -12.18 -25.08 8.12
C LEU A 579 -12.42 -25.75 9.48
N ALA A 580 -11.83 -26.92 9.74
CA ALA A 580 -12.04 -27.66 10.98
C ALA A 580 -11.61 -26.86 12.23
N GLY A 581 -10.62 -25.97 12.11
CA GLY A 581 -10.13 -25.10 13.17
C GLY A 581 -10.82 -23.74 13.26
N ALA A 582 -11.83 -23.43 12.44
CA ALA A 582 -12.38 -22.08 12.32
C ALA A 582 -12.94 -21.51 13.64
N SER A 583 -13.51 -22.35 14.52
CA SER A 583 -13.95 -21.89 15.85
C SER A 583 -12.77 -21.48 16.74
N ASP A 584 -11.65 -22.18 16.62
CA ASP A 584 -10.45 -21.94 17.44
C ASP A 584 -9.74 -20.67 16.98
N VAL A 585 -9.83 -20.34 15.68
CA VAL A 585 -9.44 -19.02 15.15
C VAL A 585 -10.23 -17.92 15.83
N LEU A 586 -11.57 -18.05 15.89
CA LEU A 586 -12.42 -17.03 16.55
C LEU A 586 -12.14 -16.93 18.06
N ASP A 587 -11.81 -18.04 18.75
CA ASP A 587 -11.36 -17.99 20.15
C ASP A 587 -10.02 -17.28 20.32
N ALA A 588 -9.09 -17.45 19.36
CA ALA A 588 -7.83 -16.71 19.36
C ALA A 588 -8.08 -15.22 19.18
N LEU A 589 -8.97 -14.84 18.26
CA LEU A 589 -9.37 -13.45 18.06
C LEU A 589 -10.05 -12.88 19.31
N ALA A 590 -10.96 -13.62 19.95
CA ALA A 590 -11.67 -13.19 21.16
C ALA A 590 -10.74 -12.84 22.35
N ALA A 591 -9.53 -13.40 22.36
CA ALA A 591 -8.52 -13.13 23.38
C ALA A 591 -7.75 -11.82 23.16
N MET A 592 -7.84 -11.20 21.98
CA MET A 592 -7.09 -9.99 21.65
C MET A 592 -7.55 -8.79 22.52
N PRO A 593 -6.63 -7.92 22.94
CA PRO A 593 -6.92 -6.82 23.85
C PRO A 593 -7.46 -5.57 23.12
N TYR A 594 -8.40 -5.76 22.21
CA TYR A 594 -9.03 -4.68 21.42
C TYR A 594 -9.70 -3.63 22.32
N GLY A 595 -9.63 -2.36 21.94
CA GLY A 595 -10.26 -1.23 22.63
C GLY A 595 -9.57 -0.82 23.93
N ARG A 596 -8.30 -1.18 24.10
CA ARG A 596 -7.47 -0.78 25.26
C ARG A 596 -6.57 0.43 25.00
N GLY A 597 -6.72 1.09 23.85
CA GLY A 597 -5.97 2.29 23.48
C GLY A 597 -4.64 2.03 22.77
N ASP A 598 -4.43 0.81 22.26
CA ASP A 598 -3.28 0.48 21.41
C ASP A 598 -3.75 0.45 19.95
N ALA A 599 -3.38 1.48 19.18
CA ALA A 599 -3.88 1.66 17.82
C ALA A 599 -3.46 0.54 16.86
N PHE A 600 -2.29 -0.08 17.07
CA PHE A 600 -1.84 -1.21 16.24
C PHE A 600 -2.69 -2.45 16.53
N VAL A 601 -2.90 -2.77 17.81
CA VAL A 601 -3.77 -3.88 18.20
C VAL A 601 -5.19 -3.65 17.68
N ASP A 602 -5.73 -2.44 17.87
CA ASP A 602 -7.13 -2.15 17.54
C ASP A 602 -7.40 -2.26 16.04
N ARG A 603 -6.46 -1.76 15.21
CA ARG A 603 -6.55 -1.87 13.75
C ARG A 603 -6.44 -3.32 13.29
N ASP A 604 -5.39 -4.01 13.72
CA ASP A 604 -5.09 -5.34 13.22
C ASP A 604 -6.09 -6.38 13.73
N ALA A 605 -6.67 -6.18 14.93
CA ALA A 605 -7.75 -7.01 15.43
C ALA A 605 -8.97 -7.00 14.49
N ILE A 606 -9.31 -5.83 13.94
CA ILE A 606 -10.43 -5.69 13.00
C ILE A 606 -10.05 -6.21 11.61
N ASP A 607 -8.82 -5.98 11.15
CA ASP A 607 -8.30 -6.57 9.90
C ASP A 607 -8.38 -8.10 9.90
N LEU A 608 -7.93 -8.74 10.99
CA LEU A 608 -8.01 -10.19 11.15
C LEU A 608 -9.46 -10.68 11.25
N ALA A 609 -10.28 -10.02 12.08
CA ALA A 609 -11.67 -10.43 12.28
C ALA A 609 -12.51 -10.30 11.00
N ARG A 610 -12.42 -9.19 10.26
CA ARG A 610 -13.19 -9.00 9.03
C ARG A 610 -12.78 -9.98 7.95
N THR A 611 -11.48 -10.29 7.84
CA THR A 611 -10.95 -11.28 6.90
C THR A 611 -11.55 -12.64 7.21
N VAL A 612 -11.38 -13.16 8.43
CA VAL A 612 -11.90 -14.47 8.83
C VAL A 612 -13.43 -14.56 8.68
N VAL A 613 -14.17 -13.57 9.17
CA VAL A 613 -15.64 -13.58 9.11
C VAL A 613 -16.15 -13.56 7.65
N SER A 614 -15.49 -12.83 6.76
CA SER A 614 -15.86 -12.81 5.33
C SER A 614 -15.60 -14.15 4.62
N ARG A 615 -14.49 -14.83 4.94
CA ARG A 615 -14.19 -16.18 4.43
C ARG A 615 -15.24 -17.18 4.88
N LEU A 616 -15.64 -17.10 6.15
CA LEU A 616 -16.72 -17.90 6.71
C LEU A 616 -18.08 -17.59 6.07
N PHE A 617 -18.36 -16.32 5.74
CA PHE A 617 -19.55 -15.95 4.98
C PHE A 617 -19.55 -16.67 3.63
N THR A 618 -18.46 -16.64 2.87
CA THR A 618 -18.34 -17.32 1.59
C THR A 618 -18.59 -18.83 1.72
N VAL A 619 -18.04 -19.48 2.74
CA VAL A 619 -18.33 -20.90 3.04
C VAL A 619 -19.82 -21.16 3.23
N ARG A 620 -20.51 -20.34 4.03
CA ARG A 620 -21.95 -20.52 4.29
C ARG A 620 -22.79 -20.14 3.09
N TYR A 621 -22.36 -19.19 2.28
CA TYR A 621 -23.03 -18.83 1.06
C TYR A 621 -22.95 -19.96 0.01
N TYR A 622 -21.79 -20.61 -0.15
CA TYR A 622 -21.66 -21.82 -0.96
C TYR A 622 -22.57 -22.95 -0.46
N ARG A 623 -22.61 -23.20 0.86
CA ARG A 623 -23.54 -24.19 1.43
C ARG A 623 -25.01 -23.85 1.17
N TYR A 624 -25.37 -22.58 1.17
CA TYR A 624 -26.72 -22.13 0.82
C TYR A 624 -27.08 -22.43 -0.64
N LEU A 625 -26.17 -22.14 -1.58
CA LEU A 625 -26.36 -22.44 -3.01
C LEU A 625 -26.41 -23.96 -3.28
N ILE A 626 -25.57 -24.74 -2.59
CA ILE A 626 -25.59 -26.22 -2.67
C ILE A 626 -26.92 -26.76 -2.13
N ALA A 627 -27.40 -26.26 -0.99
CA ALA A 627 -28.67 -26.70 -0.40
C ALA A 627 -29.87 -26.38 -1.31
N GLN A 628 -29.85 -25.23 -1.99
CA GLN A 628 -30.87 -24.89 -3.00
C GLN A 628 -30.94 -25.94 -4.11
N GLN A 629 -29.80 -26.29 -4.71
CA GLN A 629 -29.75 -27.31 -5.77
C GLN A 629 -30.13 -28.71 -5.26
N ALA A 630 -29.71 -29.06 -4.04
CA ALA A 630 -30.08 -30.31 -3.39
C ALA A 630 -31.59 -30.40 -3.14
N TRP A 631 -32.24 -29.29 -2.80
CA TRP A 631 -33.70 -29.23 -2.64
C TRP A 631 -34.43 -29.48 -3.96
N GLU A 632 -33.91 -28.95 -5.08
CA GLU A 632 -34.50 -29.19 -6.40
C GLU A 632 -34.43 -30.68 -6.80
N ARG A 633 -33.36 -31.38 -6.39
CA ARG A 633 -33.25 -32.85 -6.54
C ARG A 633 -34.06 -33.64 -5.53
N GLY A 634 -34.56 -32.98 -4.48
CA GLY A 634 -35.30 -33.59 -3.38
C GLY A 634 -34.43 -34.24 -2.31
N ASP A 635 -33.13 -33.98 -2.30
CA ASP A 635 -32.15 -34.53 -1.35
C ASP A 635 -32.28 -33.90 0.05
N VAL A 636 -32.75 -32.66 0.14
CA VAL A 636 -32.90 -31.91 1.39
C VAL A 636 -34.27 -31.24 1.50
N THR A 637 -34.67 -30.90 2.71
CA THR A 637 -35.91 -30.19 3.02
C THR A 637 -35.79 -28.68 2.81
N ALA A 638 -36.91 -28.01 2.58
CA ALA A 638 -36.94 -26.54 2.54
C ALA A 638 -36.49 -25.90 3.87
N ALA A 639 -36.62 -26.60 5.00
CA ALA A 639 -36.14 -26.14 6.30
C ALA A 639 -34.60 -26.07 6.35
N GLU A 640 -33.92 -27.05 5.74
CA GLU A 640 -32.46 -27.06 5.64
C GLU A 640 -31.94 -25.94 4.74
N VAL A 641 -32.61 -25.64 3.62
CA VAL A 641 -32.26 -24.49 2.76
C VAL A 641 -32.41 -23.17 3.54
N ARG A 642 -33.51 -22.99 4.27
CA ARG A 642 -33.73 -21.80 5.13
C ARG A 642 -32.66 -21.68 6.21
N ARG A 643 -32.27 -22.80 6.82
CA ARG A 643 -31.20 -22.82 7.83
C ARG A 643 -29.88 -22.35 7.22
N ALA A 644 -29.48 -22.90 6.07
CA ALA A 644 -28.25 -22.49 5.38
C ALA A 644 -28.26 -21.00 4.99
N GLY A 645 -29.39 -20.48 4.49
CA GLY A 645 -29.53 -19.04 4.19
C GLY A 645 -29.43 -18.16 5.44
N SER A 646 -30.09 -18.55 6.54
CA SER A 646 -30.03 -17.84 7.82
C SER A 646 -28.62 -17.82 8.40
N GLU A 647 -27.89 -18.92 8.29
CA GLU A 647 -26.48 -19.05 8.68
C GLU A 647 -25.57 -18.09 7.90
N ALA A 648 -25.75 -17.99 6.58
CA ALA A 648 -25.02 -17.04 5.75
C ALA A 648 -25.36 -15.58 6.12
N ARG A 649 -26.66 -15.28 6.31
CA ARG A 649 -27.14 -13.93 6.66
C ARG A 649 -26.58 -13.46 7.99
N MET A 650 -26.47 -14.39 8.93
CA MET A 650 -25.91 -14.17 10.25
C MET A 650 -24.44 -13.72 10.17
N LEU A 651 -23.63 -14.38 9.33
CA LEU A 651 -22.23 -13.99 9.11
C LEU A 651 -22.11 -12.66 8.38
N LEU A 652 -23.00 -12.38 7.41
CA LEU A 652 -23.02 -11.08 6.74
C LEU A 652 -23.32 -9.93 7.73
N ALA A 653 -24.28 -10.14 8.63
CA ALA A 653 -24.59 -9.18 9.70
C ALA A 653 -23.47 -9.07 10.74
N ALA A 654 -22.76 -10.16 11.02
CA ALA A 654 -21.61 -10.14 11.91
C ALA A 654 -20.44 -9.38 11.29
N LEU A 655 -20.20 -9.52 9.98
CA LEU A 655 -19.19 -8.74 9.28
C LEU A 655 -19.49 -7.24 9.37
N ARG A 656 -20.75 -6.85 9.17
CA ARG A 656 -21.22 -5.47 9.43
C ARG A 656 -20.89 -5.01 10.86
N ASP A 657 -21.24 -5.81 11.87
CA ASP A 657 -21.03 -5.49 13.28
C ASP A 657 -19.52 -5.34 13.61
N VAL A 658 -18.63 -6.11 12.96
CA VAL A 658 -17.16 -6.02 13.10
C VAL A 658 -16.63 -4.73 12.46
N LEU A 659 -17.06 -4.39 11.25
CA LEU A 659 -16.58 -3.19 10.54
C LEU A 659 -16.96 -1.90 11.28
N ALA A 660 -18.12 -1.87 11.94
CA ALA A 660 -18.56 -0.72 12.75
C ALA A 660 -17.63 -0.40 13.94
N LEU A 661 -16.73 -1.33 14.31
CA LEU A 661 -15.78 -1.15 15.41
C LEU A 661 -14.54 -0.32 15.01
N HIS A 662 -14.37 0.10 13.76
CA HIS A 662 -13.22 0.94 13.37
C HIS A 662 -13.56 1.94 12.26
N ASP A 663 -12.99 3.14 12.36
CA ASP A 663 -13.29 4.22 11.40
C ASP A 663 -12.67 4.03 10.02
N ASP A 664 -11.62 3.20 9.90
CA ASP A 664 -10.98 2.92 8.60
C ASP A 664 -11.92 2.24 7.59
N TYR A 665 -13.07 1.71 8.04
CA TYR A 665 -14.08 1.08 7.18
C TYR A 665 -15.35 1.92 7.00
N SER A 666 -15.34 3.18 7.42
CA SER A 666 -16.45 4.11 7.22
C SER A 666 -16.13 5.11 6.10
N MET A 667 -16.99 5.15 5.09
CA MET A 667 -16.94 6.22 4.08
C MET A 667 -17.21 7.57 4.72
N LEU A 668 -18.13 7.67 5.69
CA LEU A 668 -18.40 8.93 6.39
C LEU A 668 -17.16 9.43 7.13
N SER A 669 -16.45 8.54 7.84
CA SER A 669 -15.18 8.89 8.49
C SER A 669 -14.11 9.27 7.47
N SER A 670 -14.09 8.63 6.30
CA SER A 670 -13.17 8.98 5.20
C SER A 670 -13.46 10.38 4.64
N LEU A 671 -14.73 10.72 4.41
CA LEU A 671 -15.13 12.06 3.96
C LEU A 671 -14.76 13.14 4.99
N ARG A 672 -14.96 12.88 6.28
CA ARG A 672 -14.58 13.80 7.36
C ARG A 672 -13.08 14.07 7.41
N ARG A 673 -12.24 13.05 7.21
CA ARG A 673 -10.78 13.23 7.13
C ARG A 673 -10.37 14.14 5.97
N ILE A 674 -11.06 14.04 4.83
CA ILE A 674 -10.84 14.92 3.67
C ILE A 674 -11.25 16.37 4.02
N GLU A 675 -12.36 16.56 4.73
CA GLU A 675 -12.83 17.88 5.21
C GLU A 675 -11.85 18.53 6.21
N GLU A 676 -11.12 17.72 7.01
CA GLU A 676 -10.14 18.20 7.99
C GLU A 676 -8.92 18.89 7.37
N VAL A 677 -8.65 18.69 6.08
CA VAL A 677 -7.55 19.35 5.34
C VAL A 677 -7.76 20.87 5.22
N ARG A 678 -8.98 21.37 5.54
CA ARG A 678 -9.37 22.80 5.53
C ARG A 678 -9.14 23.52 4.19
N ALA A 679 -9.17 22.78 3.09
CA ALA A 679 -9.35 23.32 1.74
C ALA A 679 -10.85 23.34 1.38
N PRO A 680 -11.30 24.17 0.42
CA PRO A 680 -12.67 24.12 -0.07
C PRO A 680 -13.05 22.69 -0.50
N ILE A 681 -14.24 22.23 -0.11
CA ILE A 681 -14.75 20.91 -0.45
C ILE A 681 -15.82 21.04 -1.51
N ASN A 682 -15.68 20.28 -2.59
CA ASN A 682 -16.66 20.18 -3.64
C ASN A 682 -17.89 19.41 -3.11
N PRO A 683 -19.09 20.04 -3.04
CA PRO A 683 -20.29 19.38 -2.52
C PRO A 683 -20.76 18.21 -3.38
N ALA A 684 -20.36 18.13 -4.65
CA ALA A 684 -20.65 16.98 -5.52
C ALA A 684 -19.79 15.74 -5.18
N PHE A 685 -18.72 15.90 -4.40
CA PHE A 685 -17.79 14.82 -4.11
C PHE A 685 -18.42 13.65 -3.37
N GLU A 686 -19.42 13.87 -2.51
CA GLU A 686 -20.09 12.76 -1.82
C GLU A 686 -20.69 11.73 -2.80
N GLN A 687 -21.29 12.21 -3.89
CA GLN A 687 -21.88 11.33 -4.91
C GLN A 687 -20.81 10.63 -5.74
N ALA A 688 -19.71 11.32 -6.06
CA ALA A 688 -18.57 10.70 -6.71
C ALA A 688 -17.93 9.62 -5.82
N LEU A 689 -17.77 9.89 -4.52
CA LEU A 689 -17.26 8.93 -3.54
C LEU A 689 -18.14 7.67 -3.47
N LYS A 690 -19.47 7.84 -3.39
CA LYS A 690 -20.41 6.70 -3.44
C LYS A 690 -20.32 5.93 -4.75
N GLY A 691 -20.23 6.62 -5.90
CA GLY A 691 -20.08 6.00 -7.21
C GLY A 691 -18.80 5.17 -7.35
N ASN A 692 -17.69 5.67 -6.82
CA ASN A 692 -16.43 4.95 -6.79
C ASN A 692 -16.43 3.81 -5.74
N ALA A 693 -17.22 3.92 -4.66
CA ALA A 693 -17.28 2.90 -3.62
C ALA A 693 -18.25 1.74 -3.90
N GLU A 694 -19.38 1.98 -4.56
CA GLU A 694 -20.45 0.98 -4.73
C GLU A 694 -20.34 0.17 -6.03
N ASN A 695 -19.65 0.67 -7.05
CA ASN A 695 -19.58 0.01 -8.35
C ASN A 695 -19.06 -1.44 -8.29
N SER A 696 -19.33 -2.19 -9.35
CA SER A 696 -19.01 -3.62 -9.46
C SER A 696 -17.52 -3.95 -9.28
N TYR A 697 -16.61 -3.02 -9.58
CA TYR A 697 -15.18 -3.23 -9.44
C TYR A 697 -14.69 -2.95 -8.02
N CYS A 698 -14.98 -1.79 -7.44
CA CYS A 698 -14.32 -1.29 -6.23
C CYS A 698 -14.99 -1.69 -4.90
N ARG A 699 -16.27 -2.10 -4.91
CA ARG A 699 -17.03 -2.35 -3.68
C ARG A 699 -16.32 -3.34 -2.75
N THR A 700 -16.23 -3.04 -1.45
CA THR A 700 -15.38 -3.78 -0.49
C THR A 700 -15.94 -3.70 0.95
N TYR A 701 -15.11 -3.88 1.98
CA TYR A 701 -15.44 -3.84 3.40
C TYR A 701 -15.85 -2.45 3.91
N ILE A 702 -16.89 -1.87 3.34
CA ILE A 702 -17.39 -0.52 3.65
C ILE A 702 -18.63 -0.65 4.52
N SER A 703 -18.54 -0.20 5.77
CA SER A 703 -19.58 -0.39 6.80
C SER A 703 -20.98 0.07 6.34
N GLU A 704 -21.06 1.19 5.62
CA GLU A 704 -22.29 1.75 5.09
C GLU A 704 -22.90 0.87 3.98
N LEU A 705 -22.09 0.22 3.14
CA LEU A 705 -22.60 -0.72 2.14
C LEU A 705 -23.28 -1.93 2.79
N PHE A 706 -22.85 -2.37 3.97
CA PHE A 706 -23.52 -3.51 4.61
C PHE A 706 -24.96 -3.19 5.03
N ASP A 707 -25.19 -2.04 5.66
CA ASP A 707 -26.51 -1.67 6.17
C ASP A 707 -27.50 -1.21 5.08
N TYR A 708 -26.98 -0.60 4.01
CA TYR A 708 -27.79 0.07 2.99
C TYR A 708 -27.74 -0.62 1.62
N TYR A 709 -26.87 -1.62 1.43
CA TYR A 709 -26.69 -2.32 0.17
C TYR A 709 -26.70 -3.85 0.34
N TYR A 710 -25.65 -4.47 0.90
CA TYR A 710 -25.48 -5.93 0.92
C TYR A 710 -26.54 -6.69 1.74
N LEU A 711 -26.88 -6.23 2.95
CA LEU A 711 -27.91 -6.89 3.76
C LEU A 711 -29.30 -6.78 3.11
N PRO A 712 -29.74 -5.59 2.64
CA PRO A 712 -30.97 -5.46 1.86
C PRO A 712 -31.03 -6.38 0.61
N GLU A 713 -29.94 -6.45 -0.16
CA GLU A 713 -29.88 -7.33 -1.35
C GLU A 713 -30.03 -8.80 -0.94
N PHE A 714 -29.32 -9.22 0.10
CA PHE A 714 -29.38 -10.60 0.56
C PHE A 714 -30.74 -10.96 1.17
N ASP A 715 -31.38 -10.02 1.88
CA ASP A 715 -32.72 -10.20 2.43
C ASP A 715 -33.77 -10.34 1.32
N LEU A 716 -33.66 -9.56 0.24
CA LEU A 716 -34.54 -9.72 -0.93
C LEU A 716 -34.32 -11.07 -1.60
N TYR A 717 -33.06 -11.47 -1.79
CA TYR A 717 -32.73 -12.77 -2.36
C TYR A 717 -33.32 -13.92 -1.52
N MET A 718 -33.09 -13.93 -0.20
CA MET A 718 -33.64 -14.94 0.70
C MET A 718 -35.16 -14.99 0.70
N LYS A 719 -35.82 -13.82 0.65
CA LYS A 719 -37.29 -13.73 0.61
C LYS A 719 -37.85 -14.39 -0.65
N GLU A 720 -37.20 -14.18 -1.79
CA GLU A 720 -37.61 -14.79 -3.05
C GLU A 720 -37.38 -16.30 -3.06
N ILE A 721 -36.24 -16.77 -2.53
CA ILE A 721 -36.01 -18.20 -2.33
C ILE A 721 -37.07 -18.81 -1.41
N ASP A 722 -37.42 -18.18 -0.29
CA ASP A 722 -38.48 -18.70 0.61
C ASP A 722 -39.84 -18.81 -0.09
N ARG A 723 -40.13 -17.92 -1.04
CA ARG A 723 -41.34 -17.98 -1.86
C ARG A 723 -41.33 -19.21 -2.75
N GLU A 724 -40.23 -19.44 -3.47
CA GLU A 724 -40.07 -20.60 -4.36
C GLU A 724 -40.06 -21.93 -3.60
N LEU A 725 -39.50 -21.97 -2.38
CA LEU A 725 -39.48 -23.16 -1.53
C LEU A 725 -40.88 -23.67 -1.11
N LYS A 726 -41.94 -22.88 -1.35
CA LYS A 726 -43.34 -23.28 -1.15
C LYS A 726 -43.93 -23.99 -2.37
N SER A 727 -43.26 -23.95 -3.51
CA SER A 727 -43.67 -24.63 -4.74
C SER A 727 -43.63 -26.15 -4.57
N ARG A 728 -44.63 -26.82 -5.16
CA ARG A 728 -44.68 -28.30 -5.23
C ARG A 728 -43.75 -28.87 -6.29
N GLU A 729 -43.39 -28.07 -7.28
CA GLU A 729 -42.57 -28.51 -8.42
C GLU A 729 -41.11 -28.70 -8.03
N ARG A 730 -40.68 -28.16 -6.88
CA ARG A 730 -39.29 -28.20 -6.40
C ARG A 730 -38.29 -27.66 -7.45
N VAL A 731 -38.64 -26.56 -8.08
CA VAL A 731 -37.76 -25.84 -9.00
C VAL A 731 -37.70 -24.39 -8.57
N LEU A 732 -36.50 -23.85 -8.51
CA LEU A 732 -36.24 -22.43 -8.31
C LEU A 732 -36.25 -21.77 -9.68
N THR A 733 -37.28 -20.98 -9.95
CA THR A 733 -37.53 -20.35 -11.25
C THR A 733 -37.26 -18.86 -11.28
N TYR A 734 -36.75 -18.29 -10.17
CA TYR A 734 -36.48 -16.86 -10.05
C TYR A 734 -35.59 -16.33 -11.17
N ASP A 735 -35.84 -15.09 -11.55
CA ASP A 735 -35.16 -14.39 -12.63
C ASP A 735 -34.74 -12.98 -12.18
N SER A 736 -34.04 -12.27 -13.06
CA SER A 736 -33.59 -10.90 -12.79
C SER A 736 -34.75 -9.92 -12.56
N VAL A 737 -35.95 -10.20 -13.11
CA VAL A 737 -37.15 -9.37 -12.91
C VAL A 737 -37.64 -9.48 -11.46
N ARG A 738 -37.65 -10.69 -10.90
CA ARG A 738 -38.01 -10.90 -9.50
C ARG A 738 -36.91 -10.50 -8.52
N MET A 739 -35.66 -10.48 -8.98
CA MET A 739 -34.48 -10.00 -8.25
C MET A 739 -34.17 -8.53 -8.61
N GLU A 740 -35.19 -7.67 -8.60
CA GLU A 740 -35.05 -6.24 -8.88
C GLU A 740 -34.32 -5.53 -7.73
N MET A 741 -33.01 -5.42 -7.83
CA MET A 741 -32.15 -4.78 -6.82
C MET A 741 -32.00 -3.25 -7.02
N GLN A 742 -32.46 -2.70 -8.15
CA GLN A 742 -32.27 -1.28 -8.49
C GLN A 742 -32.87 -0.31 -7.46
N PRO A 743 -34.05 -0.57 -6.86
CA PRO A 743 -34.58 0.29 -5.81
C PRO A 743 -33.68 0.39 -4.56
N ILE A 744 -32.89 -0.65 -4.25
CA ILE A 744 -31.92 -0.63 -3.14
C ILE A 744 -30.76 0.31 -3.48
N VAL A 745 -30.24 0.21 -4.70
CA VAL A 745 -29.19 1.08 -5.24
C VAL A 745 -29.65 2.54 -5.22
N ASP A 746 -30.85 2.82 -5.73
CA ASP A 746 -31.40 4.19 -5.77
C ASP A 746 -31.59 4.77 -4.37
N ALA A 747 -32.06 3.95 -3.42
CA ALA A 747 -32.19 4.35 -2.02
C ALA A 747 -30.84 4.64 -1.34
N PHE A 748 -29.77 3.92 -1.72
CA PHE A 748 -28.41 4.21 -1.26
C PHE A 748 -27.94 5.58 -1.76
N TYR A 749 -28.05 5.88 -3.06
CA TYR A 749 -27.61 7.18 -3.60
C TYR A 749 -28.46 8.36 -3.10
N ALA A 750 -29.76 8.17 -2.91
CA ALA A 750 -30.68 9.21 -2.44
C ALA A 750 -30.46 9.63 -0.98
N ARG A 751 -29.82 8.78 -0.17
CA ARG A 751 -29.57 9.05 1.25
C ARG A 751 -28.23 9.77 1.44
N PRO A 752 -28.15 10.94 2.06
CA PRO A 752 -26.88 11.60 2.38
C PRO A 752 -25.97 10.72 3.25
N LEU A 753 -24.66 10.78 3.04
CA LEU A 753 -23.69 9.97 3.77
C LEU A 753 -23.68 10.30 5.26
N GLY A 754 -23.91 11.56 5.62
CA GLY A 754 -24.10 12.00 7.01
C GLY A 754 -25.28 11.35 7.74
N GLU A 755 -26.27 10.80 7.00
CA GLU A 755 -27.42 10.06 7.55
C GLU A 755 -27.21 8.54 7.55
N MET A 756 -26.14 8.04 6.93
CA MET A 756 -25.80 6.60 6.88
C MET A 756 -25.05 6.14 8.14
N THR A 757 -25.49 6.57 9.31
CA THR A 757 -24.89 6.09 10.56
C THR A 757 -25.14 4.59 10.75
N PRO A 758 -24.26 3.86 11.47
CA PRO A 758 -24.43 2.43 11.71
C PRO A 758 -25.80 2.15 12.32
N ARG A 759 -26.60 1.28 11.70
CA ARG A 759 -27.97 0.97 12.18
C ARG A 759 -27.97 0.21 13.50
N ASN A 760 -26.84 -0.37 13.88
CA ASN A 760 -26.63 -1.12 15.11
C ASN A 760 -25.30 -0.69 15.76
N PRO A 761 -25.22 0.54 16.31
CA PRO A 761 -23.96 1.05 16.84
C PRO A 761 -23.52 0.21 18.03
N ARG A 762 -22.26 -0.21 18.03
CA ARG A 762 -21.65 -1.03 19.07
C ARG A 762 -20.56 -0.23 19.80
N PRO A 763 -20.40 -0.39 21.12
CA PRO A 763 -19.31 0.27 21.84
C PRO A 763 -17.96 -0.33 21.44
N ARG A 764 -17.00 0.50 21.07
CA ARG A 764 -15.62 0.10 20.71
C ARG A 764 -14.84 -0.29 21.95
N THR A 765 -15.12 -1.48 22.48
CA THR A 765 -14.57 -2.00 23.74
C THR A 765 -14.15 -3.45 23.58
N GLU A 766 -13.19 -3.87 24.39
CA GLU A 766 -12.74 -5.26 24.48
C GLU A 766 -13.90 -6.23 24.72
N ALA A 767 -14.82 -5.88 25.63
CA ALA A 767 -15.95 -6.72 26.00
C ALA A 767 -16.92 -6.93 24.83
N GLU A 768 -17.15 -5.90 24.01
CA GLU A 768 -17.98 -5.98 22.81
C GLU A 768 -17.32 -6.88 21.76
N PHE A 769 -16.05 -6.62 21.43
CA PHE A 769 -15.31 -7.38 20.43
C PHE A 769 -15.22 -8.86 20.80
N ARG A 770 -14.82 -9.15 22.05
CA ARG A 770 -14.81 -10.52 22.61
C ARG A 770 -16.19 -11.17 22.47
N ARG A 771 -17.26 -10.49 22.87
CA ARG A 771 -18.62 -11.04 22.79
C ARG A 771 -19.00 -11.41 21.36
N GLN A 772 -18.66 -10.56 20.37
CA GLN A 772 -18.94 -10.86 18.96
C GLN A 772 -18.18 -12.13 18.52
N MET A 773 -16.88 -12.23 18.80
CA MET A 773 -16.05 -13.38 18.42
C MET A 773 -16.51 -14.67 19.12
N GLU A 774 -16.75 -14.64 20.44
CA GLU A 774 -17.25 -15.79 21.21
C GLU A 774 -18.63 -16.26 20.73
N THR A 775 -19.53 -15.32 20.41
CA THR A 775 -20.85 -15.65 19.88
C THR A 775 -20.73 -16.36 18.53
N LEU A 776 -19.83 -15.90 17.65
CA LEU A 776 -19.57 -16.54 16.38
C LEU A 776 -18.94 -17.92 16.56
N ALA A 777 -17.95 -18.06 17.44
CA ALA A 777 -17.32 -19.34 17.75
C ALA A 777 -18.34 -20.36 18.25
N ALA A 778 -19.19 -19.96 19.22
CA ALA A 778 -20.23 -20.81 19.76
C ALA A 778 -21.28 -21.21 18.71
N ARG A 779 -21.59 -20.33 17.75
CA ARG A 779 -22.49 -20.65 16.64
C ARG A 779 -21.85 -21.64 15.68
N LEU A 780 -20.60 -21.42 15.26
CA LEU A 780 -19.90 -22.35 14.37
C LEU A 780 -19.81 -23.76 14.95
N ARG A 781 -19.58 -23.93 16.26
CA ARG A 781 -19.55 -25.25 16.90
C ARG A 781 -20.91 -25.98 16.90
N ARG A 782 -22.02 -25.23 16.81
CA ARG A 782 -23.38 -25.80 16.75
C ARG A 782 -23.86 -26.10 15.33
N MET A 783 -23.12 -25.63 14.32
CA MET A 783 -23.49 -25.65 12.90
C MET A 783 -22.72 -26.72 12.14
#